data_AF-A0A9E2QDC7-F1
#
_entry.id   AF-A0A9E2QDC7-F1
#
_cell.length_a   1.000
_cell.length_b   1.000
_cell.length_c   1.000
_cell.angle_alpha   90.00
_cell.angle_beta   90.00
_cell.angle_gamma   90.00
#
_symmetry.space_group_name_H-M   'P 1'
#
loop_
_entity.id
_entity.type
_entity.pdbx_description
1 polymer ?
#
loop_
_entity_poly.entity_id
_entity_poly.type
_entity_poly.pdbx_seq_one_letter_code
_entity_poly.pdbx_strand_id
1 'polypeptide(L)'
;MGRSSRTRVLVAVGLAITMVMVVACSAPGSGNSGGGPAIEPSGLKPFSGLGVADRQLVGLFSHDVANEMKVKIPTSQQTYIRNVRIYVRWNAVEGKKGSFYWGDIDAQVNAALGMGVNSILITMGSGVPGWAHDPNVAYPGYGPPKNMSDWYDFCHAVADRYKGTVEFYQIWQEPGWDIDAPPYKNDGVLYFGGICEYQYLGVLRAGYKGVKDADPGAYVISGGMLQGLTRSASDFSTYDALLAGANQDVSMKVESNQDIVAERPMYFNYHGAWPGGTDQVGVSEPGTTWYLAEGATHSGFEEWICIQNPGDTEANVTVTYMFPGGATQDQPVSVGPHSRYTIDVNGTVGIDKDVSARVTSTQPVVVERPMYFNYHGWCTGGSIEAGVPGLSETWYLAEGATQPGFEEWISLMNPGTEPTTVDITYMFEGGATQKQSLSMPPTSRETILVNGVVGPNKDVSAKIEASNPIIAERPMYFIYHNAWPGGHSQVGATAPGTSWFLSEGTTRNNEHDGSFEEWISIQNPGDVSANVEFTYMFAAGGTQQDTLTVPAHSRETVLVNDIVGPDKDVSVQLDSDEPIVVERPMYFNYHNKWPGGTVELACTEAGKTWYFAEGTTREGFEEWLTLQNPGAQEAAATITFMFSDGTTQQKTVMLPPDSRTTVGVNQSVSMAAVCDGIAIHPYDYPEWWSWYYSYLCNMVSAHGYGNKEVTVTEIGWPHAGRVEFSVEGQRRAIGEVGVGGLFGAGCKKIWIYEDVDDPPGQSWDEAYNGLFDYYGNPMPAWDEYKKWQSQLPDYGNLPGNLPW
;
A
#
# COMPACT_ATOMS: atom_id res chain seq x y z
N MET A 1 45.62 -15.03 -49.35
CA MET A 1 44.88 -15.75 -50.42
C MET A 1 44.43 -17.09 -49.87
N GLY A 2 43.13 -17.42 -49.94
CA GLY A 2 42.54 -18.71 -49.50
C GLY A 2 43.11 -19.92 -50.27
N ARG A 3 42.81 -21.18 -49.99
CA ARG A 3 41.65 -21.92 -49.45
C ARG A 3 42.22 -23.23 -48.84
N SER A 4 41.56 -23.94 -47.93
CA SER A 4 40.61 -25.00 -48.31
C SER A 4 39.76 -25.50 -47.13
N SER A 5 38.58 -25.98 -47.49
CA SER A 5 37.39 -26.32 -46.72
C SER A 5 37.40 -27.72 -46.10
N ARG A 6 36.62 -27.92 -45.02
CA ARG A 6 35.76 -29.11 -44.81
C ARG A 6 34.62 -28.83 -43.82
N THR A 7 33.52 -29.52 -44.03
CA THR A 7 32.12 -29.27 -43.63
C THR A 7 31.74 -29.89 -42.28
N ARG A 8 30.74 -29.29 -41.60
CA ARG A 8 30.08 -29.70 -40.34
C ARG A 8 29.08 -30.85 -40.51
N VAL A 9 28.86 -31.66 -39.47
CA VAL A 9 27.54 -32.21 -39.06
C VAL A 9 27.49 -32.33 -37.52
N LEU A 10 26.32 -32.00 -36.95
CA LEU A 10 25.95 -31.94 -35.53
C LEU A 10 25.92 -33.30 -34.82
N VAL A 11 26.15 -33.27 -33.50
CA VAL A 11 25.87 -34.36 -32.55
C VAL A 11 24.59 -34.00 -31.79
N ALA A 12 23.60 -34.89 -31.85
CA ALA A 12 22.46 -34.94 -30.94
C ALA A 12 22.54 -36.27 -30.18
N VAL A 13 22.51 -36.22 -28.84
CA VAL A 13 22.39 -37.40 -27.98
C VAL A 13 21.34 -37.09 -26.93
N GLY A 14 20.26 -37.88 -26.95
CA GLY A 14 19.23 -37.95 -25.92
C GLY A 14 19.44 -39.10 -24.92
N LEU A 15 18.43 -39.28 -24.07
CA LEU A 15 18.31 -40.12 -22.86
C LEU A 15 18.97 -39.51 -21.61
N ALA A 16 18.34 -39.47 -20.43
CA ALA A 16 17.61 -40.54 -19.77
C ALA A 16 16.67 -40.04 -18.65
N ILE A 17 15.43 -40.54 -18.63
CA ILE A 17 14.53 -40.54 -17.48
C ILE A 17 14.89 -41.79 -16.65
N THR A 18 15.13 -41.63 -15.34
CA THR A 18 15.29 -42.76 -14.42
C THR A 18 14.34 -42.61 -13.24
N MET A 19 13.42 -43.59 -13.13
CA MET A 19 12.58 -43.90 -11.97
C MET A 19 13.40 -44.06 -10.68
N VAL A 20 12.81 -43.69 -9.54
CA VAL A 20 13.01 -44.40 -8.27
C VAL A 20 11.67 -44.54 -7.56
N MET A 21 11.10 -45.75 -7.59
CA MET A 21 10.29 -46.30 -6.49
C MET A 21 11.23 -47.11 -5.60
N VAL A 22 11.15 -46.92 -4.28
CA VAL A 22 11.50 -47.97 -3.31
C VAL A 22 10.39 -48.04 -2.27
N VAL A 23 9.74 -49.20 -2.24
CA VAL A 23 8.87 -49.69 -1.17
C VAL A 23 9.73 -50.20 -0.02
N ALA A 24 9.39 -49.85 1.22
CA ALA A 24 9.75 -50.67 2.38
C ALA A 24 8.65 -50.56 3.45
N CYS A 25 7.84 -51.62 3.58
CA CYS A 25 7.03 -51.89 4.76
C CYS A 25 7.86 -52.68 5.78
N SER A 26 8.06 -52.11 6.97
CA SER A 26 8.19 -52.83 8.24
C SER A 26 7.86 -51.89 9.40
N ALA A 27 6.90 -52.29 10.24
CA ALA A 27 6.44 -51.58 11.45
C ALA A 27 6.88 -52.32 12.72
N PRO A 28 6.69 -51.80 13.96
CA PRO A 28 6.48 -50.42 14.40
C PRO A 28 7.52 -49.97 15.46
N GLY A 29 7.92 -48.69 15.43
CA GLY A 29 8.68 -48.05 16.50
C GLY A 29 7.96 -46.78 16.92
N SER A 30 7.48 -46.76 18.17
CA SER A 30 6.76 -45.68 18.83
C SER A 30 7.39 -44.29 18.65
N GLY A 31 6.65 -43.33 18.12
CA GLY A 31 7.06 -41.93 18.04
C GLY A 31 5.88 -40.99 17.79
N ASN A 32 5.42 -40.33 18.86
CA ASN A 32 4.54 -39.14 18.92
C ASN A 32 3.42 -39.02 17.87
N SER A 33 2.27 -39.59 18.23
CA SER A 33 0.97 -38.99 17.93
C SER A 33 0.88 -37.62 18.64
N GLY A 34 1.21 -36.55 17.92
CA GLY A 34 0.77 -35.20 18.29
C GLY A 34 -0.74 -35.13 18.09
N GLY A 35 -1.50 -35.58 19.08
CA GLY A 35 -2.94 -35.41 19.11
C GLY A 35 -3.24 -33.92 19.11
N GLY A 36 -3.83 -33.43 18.02
CA GLY A 36 -4.59 -32.18 18.07
C GLY A 36 -5.63 -32.28 19.19
N PRO A 37 -5.97 -31.17 19.85
CA PRO A 37 -6.93 -31.20 20.94
C PRO A 37 -8.25 -31.78 20.43
N ALA A 38 -8.71 -32.85 21.08
CA ALA A 38 -10.07 -33.35 20.87
C ALA A 38 -11.03 -32.28 21.40
N ILE A 39 -11.68 -31.56 20.48
CA ILE A 39 -12.74 -30.61 20.82
C ILE A 39 -14.04 -31.41 20.88
N GLU A 40 -14.61 -31.55 22.08
CA GLU A 40 -15.97 -32.05 22.23
C GLU A 40 -16.97 -31.08 21.58
N PRO A 41 -18.06 -31.56 20.95
CA PRO A 41 -19.07 -30.72 20.33
C PRO A 41 -19.87 -29.99 21.43
N SER A 42 -19.34 -28.86 21.91
CA SER A 42 -20.06 -27.97 22.81
C SER A 42 -21.08 -27.15 22.02
N GLY A 43 -22.34 -27.24 22.44
CA GLY A 43 -23.51 -26.78 21.72
C GLY A 43 -23.48 -25.31 21.30
N LEU A 44 -23.95 -25.09 20.07
CA LEU A 44 -24.31 -23.79 19.49
C LEU A 44 -25.09 -22.98 20.53
N LYS A 45 -24.51 -21.87 21.00
CA LYS A 45 -25.23 -20.89 21.82
C LYS A 45 -26.18 -20.08 20.93
N PRO A 46 -27.41 -19.76 21.40
CA PRO A 46 -28.30 -18.89 20.65
C PRO A 46 -27.76 -17.46 20.67
N PHE A 47 -27.62 -16.83 19.50
CA PHE A 47 -27.12 -15.46 19.36
C PHE A 47 -28.26 -14.46 19.15
N SER A 48 -28.14 -13.33 19.82
CA SER A 48 -28.91 -12.10 19.63
C SER A 48 -28.07 -11.09 18.82
N GLY A 49 -28.51 -10.73 17.60
CA GLY A 49 -27.87 -9.75 16.69
C GLY A 49 -27.58 -10.32 15.29
N LEU A 50 -28.48 -10.08 14.31
CA LEU A 50 -28.56 -10.79 13.01
C LEU A 50 -28.08 -9.94 11.82
N GLY A 51 -26.87 -9.38 11.86
CA GLY A 51 -26.29 -8.69 10.69
C GLY A 51 -25.86 -9.68 9.58
N VAL A 52 -25.78 -9.24 8.32
CA VAL A 52 -25.31 -10.05 7.18
C VAL A 52 -23.93 -10.67 7.45
N ALA A 53 -23.04 -9.92 8.11
CA ALA A 53 -21.70 -10.37 8.51
C ALA A 53 -21.71 -11.59 9.44
N ASP A 54 -22.69 -11.70 10.34
CA ASP A 54 -22.74 -12.75 11.36
C ASP A 54 -23.34 -14.07 10.86
N ARG A 55 -23.86 -14.09 9.63
CA ARG A 55 -24.53 -15.26 9.07
C ARG A 55 -23.58 -16.44 8.89
N GLN A 56 -24.05 -17.61 9.30
CA GLN A 56 -23.47 -18.92 8.97
C GLN A 56 -24.24 -19.57 7.82
N LEU A 57 -23.55 -19.91 6.74
CA LEU A 57 -24.16 -20.29 5.46
C LEU A 57 -23.42 -21.48 4.83
N VAL A 58 -24.20 -22.39 4.23
CA VAL A 58 -23.70 -23.31 3.20
C VAL A 58 -24.49 -23.03 1.93
N GLY A 59 -23.78 -22.72 0.84
CA GLY A 59 -24.38 -22.35 -0.43
C GLY A 59 -23.88 -23.21 -1.57
N LEU A 60 -24.56 -23.09 -2.70
CA LEU A 60 -24.18 -23.73 -3.95
C LEU A 60 -23.76 -22.67 -4.97
N PHE A 61 -22.75 -22.99 -5.76
CA PHE A 61 -22.34 -22.23 -6.93
C PHE A 61 -22.61 -23.07 -8.18
N SER A 62 -23.36 -22.49 -9.11
CA SER A 62 -23.66 -23.06 -10.42
C SER A 62 -23.32 -22.05 -11.51
N HIS A 63 -22.81 -22.52 -12.65
CA HIS A 63 -22.54 -21.66 -13.81
C HIS A 63 -23.83 -21.11 -14.42
N ASP A 64 -24.95 -21.81 -14.24
CA ASP A 64 -26.26 -21.39 -14.75
C ASP A 64 -27.39 -21.86 -13.82
N VAL A 65 -27.68 -21.04 -12.81
CA VAL A 65 -28.79 -21.25 -11.86
C VAL A 65 -30.13 -21.36 -12.58
N ALA A 66 -30.35 -20.59 -13.65
CA ALA A 66 -31.63 -20.55 -14.36
C ALA A 66 -31.90 -21.80 -15.18
N ASN A 67 -30.91 -22.35 -15.88
CA ASN A 67 -31.11 -23.48 -16.78
C ASN A 67 -30.60 -24.82 -16.24
N GLU A 68 -29.76 -24.82 -15.20
CA GLU A 68 -29.28 -26.05 -14.57
C GLU A 68 -29.94 -26.25 -13.22
N MET A 69 -29.59 -25.45 -12.22
CA MET A 69 -30.09 -25.59 -10.85
C MET A 69 -31.62 -25.55 -10.81
N LYS A 70 -32.26 -24.57 -11.44
CA LYS A 70 -33.71 -24.37 -11.38
C LYS A 70 -34.52 -25.37 -12.21
N VAL A 71 -33.96 -25.87 -13.32
CA VAL A 71 -34.68 -26.71 -14.29
C VAL A 71 -34.43 -28.19 -14.03
N LYS A 72 -33.18 -28.59 -13.77
CA LYS A 72 -32.80 -30.00 -13.63
C LYS A 72 -33.13 -30.51 -12.22
N ILE A 73 -32.88 -29.72 -11.18
CA ILE A 73 -33.14 -30.16 -9.79
C ILE A 73 -34.66 -30.23 -9.53
N PRO A 74 -35.20 -31.35 -9.02
CA PRO A 74 -36.61 -31.47 -8.72
C PRO A 74 -37.09 -30.38 -7.75
N THR A 75 -38.27 -29.82 -7.98
CA THR A 75 -38.83 -28.74 -7.13
C THR A 75 -38.89 -29.10 -5.64
N SER A 76 -39.08 -30.38 -5.32
CA SER A 76 -39.06 -30.89 -3.94
C SER A 76 -37.68 -30.86 -3.27
N GLN A 77 -36.60 -30.77 -4.05
CA GLN A 77 -35.23 -30.63 -3.57
C GLN A 77 -34.77 -29.16 -3.54
N GLN A 78 -35.30 -28.31 -4.42
CA GLN A 78 -34.92 -26.88 -4.51
C GLN A 78 -35.08 -26.13 -3.18
N THR A 79 -36.07 -26.49 -2.35
CA THR A 79 -36.31 -25.83 -1.05
C THR A 79 -35.20 -26.04 -0.02
N TYR A 80 -34.27 -26.98 -0.26
CA TYR A 80 -33.08 -27.14 0.58
C TYR A 80 -31.92 -26.26 0.12
N ILE A 81 -31.96 -25.71 -1.10
CA ILE A 81 -30.95 -24.77 -1.59
C ILE A 81 -31.28 -23.40 -1.01
N ARG A 82 -30.66 -23.07 0.12
CA ARG A 82 -30.96 -21.80 0.81
C ARG A 82 -30.01 -20.67 0.43
N ASN A 83 -28.83 -20.95 -0.13
CA ASN A 83 -27.86 -19.91 -0.44
C ASN A 83 -27.24 -20.21 -1.80
N VAL A 84 -27.17 -19.20 -2.67
CA VAL A 84 -26.69 -19.37 -4.05
C VAL A 84 -25.61 -18.35 -4.34
N ARG A 85 -24.59 -18.78 -5.08
CA ARG A 85 -23.58 -17.91 -5.68
C ARG A 85 -23.80 -17.83 -7.19
N ILE A 86 -23.73 -16.62 -7.74
CA ILE A 86 -23.95 -16.30 -9.15
C ILE A 86 -22.70 -15.60 -9.68
N TYR A 87 -22.17 -16.08 -10.81
CA TYR A 87 -21.05 -15.44 -11.48
C TYR A 87 -21.51 -14.43 -12.52
N VAL A 88 -20.91 -13.25 -12.52
CA VAL A 88 -21.24 -12.14 -13.40
C VAL A 88 -20.00 -11.68 -14.17
N ARG A 89 -20.06 -11.80 -15.50
CA ARG A 89 -19.04 -11.28 -16.42
C ARG A 89 -19.38 -9.87 -16.86
N TRP A 90 -18.42 -8.97 -16.82
CA TRP A 90 -18.66 -7.55 -17.12
C TRP A 90 -19.18 -7.34 -18.56
N ASN A 91 -18.55 -7.92 -19.58
CA ASN A 91 -18.94 -7.77 -20.98
C ASN A 91 -20.33 -8.33 -21.32
N ALA A 92 -20.82 -9.32 -20.56
CA ALA A 92 -22.15 -9.88 -20.76
C ALA A 92 -23.23 -8.85 -20.36
N VAL A 93 -22.94 -8.04 -19.34
CA VAL A 93 -23.84 -6.99 -18.86
C VAL A 93 -23.63 -5.68 -19.61
N GLU A 94 -22.38 -5.25 -19.74
CA GLU A 94 -22.03 -3.91 -20.23
C GLU A 94 -21.11 -4.00 -21.46
N GLY A 95 -21.57 -4.70 -22.50
CA GLY A 95 -20.84 -4.83 -23.77
C GLY A 95 -20.55 -3.48 -24.46
N LYS A 96 -21.28 -2.42 -24.11
CA LYS A 96 -21.04 -1.02 -24.52
C LYS A 96 -21.12 -0.13 -23.28
N LYS A 97 -20.16 0.78 -23.12
CA LYS A 97 -20.10 1.72 -21.98
C LYS A 97 -21.45 2.41 -21.74
N GLY A 98 -21.95 2.33 -20.51
CA GLY A 98 -23.21 2.92 -20.04
C GLY A 98 -24.48 2.22 -20.52
N SER A 99 -24.38 1.09 -21.25
CA SER A 99 -25.53 0.35 -21.78
C SER A 99 -25.59 -1.06 -21.18
N PHE A 100 -26.39 -1.21 -20.14
CA PHE A 100 -26.52 -2.45 -19.38
C PHE A 100 -27.62 -3.37 -19.91
N TYR A 101 -27.29 -4.64 -20.12
CA TYR A 101 -28.17 -5.74 -20.49
C TYR A 101 -28.35 -6.65 -19.28
N TRP A 102 -29.47 -6.46 -18.58
CA TRP A 102 -29.72 -7.17 -17.32
C TRP A 102 -30.35 -8.54 -17.48
N GLY A 103 -30.88 -8.87 -18.66
CA GLY A 103 -31.75 -10.04 -18.87
C GLY A 103 -31.18 -11.36 -18.36
N ASP A 104 -29.90 -11.62 -18.62
CA ASP A 104 -29.27 -12.88 -18.20
C ASP A 104 -29.13 -12.95 -16.68
N ILE A 105 -28.62 -11.89 -16.03
CA ILE A 105 -28.44 -11.89 -14.57
C ILE A 105 -29.78 -11.81 -13.85
N ASP A 106 -30.73 -11.03 -14.35
CA ASP A 106 -32.10 -11.01 -13.82
C ASP A 106 -32.73 -12.40 -13.85
N ALA A 107 -32.47 -13.19 -14.91
CA ALA A 107 -32.92 -14.57 -14.99
C ALA A 107 -32.24 -15.45 -13.94
N GLN A 108 -30.92 -15.33 -13.74
CA GLN A 108 -30.19 -16.06 -12.70
C GLN A 108 -30.70 -15.72 -11.30
N VAL A 109 -30.87 -14.43 -10.98
CA VAL A 109 -31.35 -13.96 -9.68
C VAL A 109 -32.81 -14.37 -9.47
N ASN A 110 -33.71 -14.14 -10.42
CA ASN A 110 -35.10 -14.58 -10.29
C ASN A 110 -35.23 -16.10 -10.17
N ALA A 111 -34.36 -16.88 -10.81
CA ALA A 111 -34.33 -18.33 -10.64
C ALA A 111 -33.97 -18.72 -9.20
N ALA A 112 -32.95 -18.09 -8.61
CA ALA A 112 -32.59 -18.26 -7.20
C ALA A 112 -33.75 -17.88 -6.28
N LEU A 113 -34.32 -16.69 -6.45
CA LEU A 113 -35.46 -16.21 -5.67
C LEU A 113 -36.68 -17.13 -5.77
N GLY A 114 -36.97 -17.64 -6.96
CA GLY A 114 -38.05 -18.59 -7.20
C GLY A 114 -37.84 -19.96 -6.56
N MET A 115 -36.63 -20.28 -6.06
CA MET A 115 -36.37 -21.46 -5.22
C MET A 115 -36.59 -21.19 -3.72
N GLY A 116 -36.73 -19.91 -3.33
CA GLY A 116 -36.89 -19.51 -1.93
C GLY A 116 -35.58 -19.48 -1.16
N VAL A 117 -34.52 -18.92 -1.75
CA VAL A 117 -33.21 -18.76 -1.10
C VAL A 117 -33.25 -17.69 0.01
N ASN A 118 -32.39 -17.85 1.01
CA ASN A 118 -32.14 -16.91 2.11
C ASN A 118 -31.06 -15.87 1.79
N SER A 119 -30.15 -16.20 0.86
CA SER A 119 -28.99 -15.37 0.55
C SER A 119 -28.50 -15.59 -0.87
N ILE A 120 -27.97 -14.52 -1.47
CA ILE A 120 -27.29 -14.54 -2.76
C ILE A 120 -25.92 -13.87 -2.62
N LEU A 121 -24.89 -14.52 -3.17
CA LEU A 121 -23.57 -13.97 -3.44
C LEU A 121 -23.40 -13.74 -4.94
N ILE A 122 -23.09 -12.51 -5.35
CA ILE A 122 -22.68 -12.22 -6.73
C ILE A 122 -21.16 -12.07 -6.78
N THR A 123 -20.50 -12.88 -7.61
CA THR A 123 -19.09 -12.69 -7.95
C THR A 123 -18.99 -11.89 -9.24
N MET A 124 -18.44 -10.68 -9.17
CA MET A 124 -18.20 -9.82 -10.32
C MET A 124 -16.73 -9.93 -10.72
N GLY A 125 -16.43 -10.17 -11.98
CA GLY A 125 -15.03 -10.29 -12.40
C GLY A 125 -14.86 -10.24 -13.91
N SER A 126 -14.08 -11.21 -14.42
CA SER A 126 -13.65 -11.38 -15.81
C SER A 126 -14.65 -11.01 -16.93
N GLY A 127 -14.15 -10.98 -18.15
CA GLY A 127 -14.88 -10.46 -19.29
C GLY A 127 -14.85 -8.95 -19.32
N VAL A 128 -13.71 -8.31 -19.01
CA VAL A 128 -13.53 -6.86 -19.24
C VAL A 128 -13.89 -6.54 -20.69
N PRO A 129 -14.87 -5.65 -20.95
CA PRO A 129 -15.33 -5.39 -22.31
C PRO A 129 -14.25 -4.68 -23.12
N GLY A 130 -14.25 -4.88 -24.44
CA GLY A 130 -13.20 -4.34 -25.31
C GLY A 130 -13.04 -2.80 -25.26
N TRP A 131 -14.07 -2.07 -24.84
CA TRP A 131 -13.99 -0.62 -24.65
C TRP A 131 -13.27 -0.20 -23.35
N ALA A 132 -13.21 -1.08 -22.34
CA ALA A 132 -12.55 -0.88 -21.04
C ALA A 132 -11.18 -1.58 -20.94
N HIS A 133 -10.86 -2.44 -21.90
CA HIS A 133 -9.62 -3.22 -21.91
C HIS A 133 -8.36 -2.33 -21.96
N ASP A 134 -7.38 -2.63 -21.10
CA ASP A 134 -6.03 -2.07 -21.19
C ASP A 134 -5.24 -2.76 -22.32
N PRO A 135 -4.85 -2.03 -23.38
CA PRO A 135 -4.10 -2.59 -24.50
C PRO A 135 -2.71 -3.12 -24.10
N ASN A 136 -2.18 -2.77 -22.93
CA ASN A 136 -0.90 -3.28 -22.42
C ASN A 136 -1.04 -4.67 -21.77
N VAL A 137 -2.25 -5.13 -21.49
CA VAL A 137 -2.49 -6.45 -20.91
C VAL A 137 -2.69 -7.48 -22.02
N ALA A 138 -1.84 -8.51 -22.05
CA ALA A 138 -1.79 -9.49 -23.14
C ALA A 138 -3.07 -10.36 -23.30
N TYR A 139 -3.92 -10.42 -22.27
CA TYR A 139 -5.12 -11.28 -22.23
C TYR A 139 -6.40 -10.44 -22.15
N PRO A 140 -7.00 -10.07 -23.32
CA PRO A 140 -8.25 -9.33 -23.36
C PRO A 140 -9.35 -10.01 -22.56
N GLY A 141 -10.02 -9.24 -21.71
CA GLY A 141 -11.12 -9.71 -20.87
C GLY A 141 -10.70 -10.25 -19.50
N TYR A 142 -9.43 -10.62 -19.30
CA TYR A 142 -8.95 -11.17 -18.02
C TYR A 142 -8.07 -10.20 -17.23
N GLY A 143 -7.54 -9.16 -17.87
CA GLY A 143 -6.75 -8.13 -17.19
C GLY A 143 -7.57 -7.16 -16.35
N PRO A 144 -6.92 -6.37 -15.48
CA PRO A 144 -7.55 -5.16 -14.94
C PRO A 144 -8.01 -4.23 -16.08
N PRO A 145 -9.04 -3.39 -15.85
CA PRO A 145 -9.44 -2.37 -16.81
C PRO A 145 -8.38 -1.27 -16.94
N LYS A 146 -8.37 -0.58 -18.08
CA LYS A 146 -7.49 0.58 -18.29
C LYS A 146 -7.82 1.78 -17.39
N ASN A 147 -9.07 1.89 -16.94
CA ASN A 147 -9.55 2.93 -16.03
C ASN A 147 -10.31 2.26 -14.89
N MET A 148 -9.92 2.51 -13.65
CA MET A 148 -10.59 1.91 -12.49
C MET A 148 -11.97 2.53 -12.21
N SER A 149 -12.23 3.77 -12.66
CA SER A 149 -13.55 4.39 -12.58
C SER A 149 -14.62 3.64 -13.38
N ASP A 150 -14.24 3.05 -14.52
CA ASP A 150 -15.16 2.23 -15.33
C ASP A 150 -15.58 0.96 -14.57
N TRP A 151 -14.66 0.37 -13.79
CA TRP A 151 -14.95 -0.80 -12.94
C TRP A 151 -15.77 -0.43 -11.70
N TYR A 152 -15.48 0.71 -11.08
CA TYR A 152 -16.34 1.28 -10.03
C TYR A 152 -17.78 1.45 -10.54
N ASP A 153 -17.99 2.07 -11.70
CA ASP A 153 -19.31 2.32 -12.27
C ASP A 153 -20.08 1.00 -12.51
N PHE A 154 -19.39 -0.02 -13.02
CA PHE A 154 -19.97 -1.34 -13.21
C PHE A 154 -20.39 -2.01 -11.89
N CYS A 155 -19.48 -2.08 -10.91
CA CYS A 155 -19.78 -2.66 -9.60
C CYS A 155 -20.90 -1.91 -8.89
N HIS A 156 -20.90 -0.57 -8.97
CA HIS A 156 -21.98 0.27 -8.45
C HIS A 156 -23.31 -0.05 -9.13
N ALA A 157 -23.36 -0.14 -10.47
CA ALA A 157 -24.60 -0.42 -11.20
C ALA A 157 -25.18 -1.81 -10.86
N VAL A 158 -24.32 -2.83 -10.71
CA VAL A 158 -24.75 -4.17 -10.28
C VAL A 158 -25.27 -4.15 -8.84
N ALA A 159 -24.57 -3.48 -7.93
CA ALA A 159 -24.99 -3.38 -6.53
C ALA A 159 -26.31 -2.60 -6.37
N ASP A 160 -26.45 -1.45 -7.03
CA ASP A 160 -27.66 -0.62 -7.00
C ASP A 160 -28.89 -1.38 -7.51
N ARG A 161 -28.73 -2.11 -8.62
CA ARG A 161 -29.82 -2.92 -9.19
C ARG A 161 -30.34 -3.99 -8.24
N TYR A 162 -29.45 -4.67 -7.53
CA TYR A 162 -29.80 -5.83 -6.69
C TYR A 162 -29.86 -5.53 -5.20
N LYS A 163 -29.72 -4.25 -4.81
CA LYS A 163 -29.82 -3.79 -3.43
C LYS A 163 -31.09 -4.29 -2.75
N GLY A 164 -30.93 -4.82 -1.54
CA GLY A 164 -32.01 -5.43 -0.76
C GLY A 164 -32.45 -6.82 -1.22
N THR A 165 -31.84 -7.36 -2.29
CA THR A 165 -32.02 -8.75 -2.75
C THR A 165 -30.72 -9.54 -2.65
N VAL A 166 -29.59 -8.93 -3.04
CA VAL A 166 -28.26 -9.54 -2.95
C VAL A 166 -27.52 -8.90 -1.79
N GLU A 167 -26.91 -9.74 -0.96
CA GLU A 167 -26.32 -9.32 0.31
C GLU A 167 -24.80 -9.44 0.31
N PHE A 168 -24.26 -10.30 -0.55
CA PHE A 168 -22.83 -10.57 -0.66
C PHE A 168 -22.34 -10.27 -2.07
N TYR A 169 -21.19 -9.61 -2.17
CA TYR A 169 -20.52 -9.33 -3.43
C TYR A 169 -19.06 -9.75 -3.33
N GLN A 170 -18.60 -10.60 -4.24
CA GLN A 170 -17.20 -10.96 -4.36
C GLN A 170 -16.56 -10.19 -5.52
N ILE A 171 -15.43 -9.55 -5.25
CA ILE A 171 -14.68 -8.77 -6.24
C ILE A 171 -13.58 -9.63 -6.84
N TRP A 172 -13.80 -10.01 -8.09
CA TRP A 172 -12.96 -10.89 -8.90
C TRP A 172 -12.99 -12.37 -8.51
N GLN A 173 -12.79 -13.23 -9.51
CA GLN A 173 -12.62 -14.67 -9.33
C GLN A 173 -11.14 -15.01 -9.40
N GLU A 174 -10.64 -15.62 -8.34
CA GLU A 174 -9.30 -16.23 -8.31
C GLU A 174 -8.14 -15.34 -8.81
N PRO A 175 -8.00 -14.10 -8.32
CA PRO A 175 -6.96 -13.21 -8.82
C PRO A 175 -5.54 -13.72 -8.57
N GLY A 176 -5.32 -14.67 -7.64
CA GLY A 176 -4.03 -15.31 -7.44
C GLY A 176 -3.60 -16.26 -8.57
N TRP A 177 -4.49 -16.64 -9.49
CA TRP A 177 -4.11 -17.41 -10.69
C TRP A 177 -3.87 -16.44 -11.84
N ASP A 178 -2.75 -15.75 -11.71
CA ASP A 178 -2.36 -14.65 -12.59
C ASP A 178 -1.25 -15.05 -13.59
N ILE A 179 -0.67 -14.06 -14.28
CA ILE A 179 0.30 -14.30 -15.36
C ILE A 179 1.65 -14.82 -14.87
N ASP A 180 1.97 -14.69 -13.58
CA ASP A 180 3.22 -15.17 -13.00
C ASP A 180 3.04 -16.28 -11.96
N ALA A 181 1.80 -16.63 -11.62
CA ALA A 181 1.50 -17.77 -10.79
C ALA A 181 1.90 -19.12 -11.43
N PRO A 182 2.24 -20.14 -10.61
CA PRO A 182 2.54 -21.50 -11.08
C PRO A 182 1.48 -22.13 -12.00
N PRO A 183 0.15 -22.01 -11.76
CA PRO A 183 -0.86 -22.59 -12.63
C PRO A 183 -0.77 -22.09 -14.09
N TYR A 184 -0.50 -20.80 -14.30
CA TYR A 184 -0.31 -20.27 -15.65
C TYR A 184 0.99 -20.76 -16.27
N LYS A 185 2.11 -20.72 -15.52
CA LYS A 185 3.43 -21.15 -16.02
C LYS A 185 3.48 -22.63 -16.40
N ASN A 186 2.75 -23.48 -15.68
CA ASN A 186 2.75 -24.93 -15.88
C ASN A 186 1.68 -25.37 -16.89
N ASP A 187 0.46 -24.82 -16.79
CA ASP A 187 -0.73 -25.37 -17.45
C ASP A 187 -1.47 -24.34 -18.33
N GLY A 188 -1.06 -23.07 -18.31
CA GLY A 188 -1.67 -21.99 -19.09
C GLY A 188 -3.04 -21.52 -18.55
N VAL A 189 -3.39 -21.90 -17.32
CA VAL A 189 -4.66 -21.52 -16.68
C VAL A 189 -4.54 -20.12 -16.08
N LEU A 190 -5.49 -19.23 -16.40
CA LEU A 190 -5.44 -17.81 -16.06
C LEU A 190 -6.83 -17.29 -15.66
N TYR A 191 -6.92 -16.64 -14.51
CA TYR A 191 -8.12 -15.94 -14.05
C TYR A 191 -7.91 -14.44 -13.81
N PHE A 192 -6.65 -13.98 -13.77
CA PHE A 192 -6.30 -12.56 -13.75
C PHE A 192 -5.12 -12.26 -14.65
N GLY A 193 -5.34 -11.54 -15.73
CA GLY A 193 -4.31 -11.20 -16.72
C GLY A 193 -3.28 -10.16 -16.27
N GLY A 194 -3.36 -9.70 -15.02
CA GLY A 194 -2.39 -8.81 -14.40
C GLY A 194 -1.38 -9.56 -13.52
N ILE A 195 -0.71 -8.84 -12.62
CA ILE A 195 0.07 -9.38 -11.49
C ILE A 195 -0.69 -9.03 -10.21
N CYS A 196 -1.13 -10.03 -9.46
CA CYS A 196 -2.08 -9.86 -8.37
C CYS A 196 -1.54 -8.93 -7.28
N GLU A 197 -0.28 -9.13 -6.88
CA GLU A 197 0.40 -8.38 -5.81
C GLU A 197 0.52 -6.88 -6.09
N TYR A 198 0.39 -6.44 -7.34
CA TYR A 198 0.55 -5.04 -7.74
C TYR A 198 -0.76 -4.41 -8.21
N GLN A 199 -1.62 -5.18 -8.88
CA GLN A 199 -2.75 -4.62 -9.62
C GLN A 199 -4.11 -4.97 -9.02
N TYR A 200 -4.21 -6.02 -8.21
CA TYR A 200 -5.50 -6.46 -7.69
C TYR A 200 -6.09 -5.50 -6.63
N LEU A 201 -5.26 -4.84 -5.82
CA LEU A 201 -5.75 -3.87 -4.81
C LEU A 201 -6.52 -2.72 -5.45
N GLY A 202 -6.11 -2.22 -6.61
CA GLY A 202 -6.86 -1.21 -7.35
C GLY A 202 -8.26 -1.68 -7.75
N VAL A 203 -8.34 -2.90 -8.30
CA VAL A 203 -9.61 -3.55 -8.68
C VAL A 203 -10.50 -3.77 -7.46
N LEU A 204 -9.93 -4.24 -6.35
CA LEU A 204 -10.65 -4.47 -5.10
C LEU A 204 -11.15 -3.15 -4.50
N ARG A 205 -10.31 -2.11 -4.44
CA ARG A 205 -10.65 -0.78 -3.90
C ARG A 205 -11.78 -0.13 -4.69
N ALA A 206 -11.70 -0.12 -6.02
CA ALA A 206 -12.75 0.42 -6.88
C ALA A 206 -14.06 -0.39 -6.77
N GLY A 207 -13.97 -1.73 -6.76
CA GLY A 207 -15.14 -2.60 -6.60
C GLY A 207 -15.80 -2.45 -5.23
N TYR A 208 -15.02 -2.43 -4.14
CA TYR A 208 -15.50 -2.20 -2.78
C TYR A 208 -16.21 -0.87 -2.67
N LYS A 209 -15.59 0.21 -3.14
CA LYS A 209 -16.18 1.54 -3.13
C LYS A 209 -17.48 1.58 -3.94
N GLY A 210 -17.50 1.01 -5.14
CA GLY A 210 -18.70 0.97 -6.00
C GLY A 210 -19.87 0.26 -5.33
N VAL A 211 -19.62 -0.90 -4.72
CA VAL A 211 -20.65 -1.63 -3.96
C VAL A 211 -21.10 -0.85 -2.73
N LYS A 212 -20.18 -0.30 -1.93
CA LYS A 212 -20.53 0.40 -0.68
C LYS A 212 -21.27 1.72 -0.91
N ASP A 213 -20.96 2.45 -1.97
CA ASP A 213 -21.68 3.69 -2.31
C ASP A 213 -23.12 3.40 -2.75
N ALA A 214 -23.34 2.30 -3.48
CA ALA A 214 -24.68 1.85 -3.89
C ALA A 214 -25.47 1.22 -2.71
N ASP A 215 -24.86 0.29 -2.00
CA ASP A 215 -25.43 -0.43 -0.86
C ASP A 215 -24.45 -0.55 0.32
N PRO A 216 -24.47 0.41 1.26
CA PRO A 216 -23.60 0.38 2.44
C PRO A 216 -23.79 -0.86 3.33
N GLY A 217 -24.95 -1.53 3.25
CA GLY A 217 -25.29 -2.72 4.03
C GLY A 217 -24.77 -4.03 3.41
N ALA A 218 -24.33 -4.01 2.15
CA ALA A 218 -23.81 -5.18 1.48
C ALA A 218 -22.46 -5.63 2.06
N TYR A 219 -22.20 -6.93 2.05
CA TYR A 219 -20.95 -7.54 2.52
C TYR A 219 -20.02 -7.85 1.34
N VAL A 220 -18.86 -7.19 1.29
CA VAL A 220 -17.93 -7.29 0.17
C VAL A 220 -16.77 -8.24 0.51
N ILE A 221 -16.51 -9.21 -0.37
CA ILE A 221 -15.51 -10.27 -0.20
C ILE A 221 -14.42 -10.08 -1.26
N SER A 222 -13.16 -10.29 -0.89
CA SER A 222 -12.06 -10.38 -1.87
C SER A 222 -12.23 -11.59 -2.80
N GLY A 223 -11.41 -11.68 -3.84
CA GLY A 223 -11.19 -12.89 -4.62
C GLY A 223 -10.29 -13.88 -3.88
N GLY A 224 -10.33 -15.15 -4.28
CA GLY A 224 -9.43 -16.19 -3.74
C GLY A 224 -8.01 -16.06 -4.31
N MET A 225 -7.00 -15.95 -3.47
CA MET A 225 -5.62 -15.63 -3.90
C MET A 225 -4.62 -16.77 -3.71
N LEU A 226 -5.09 -18.02 -3.54
CA LEU A 226 -4.16 -19.16 -3.46
C LEU A 226 -3.45 -19.32 -4.81
N GLN A 227 -2.12 -19.33 -4.81
CA GLN A 227 -1.31 -19.52 -6.02
C GLN A 227 -0.83 -20.98 -6.21
N GLY A 228 -1.25 -21.88 -5.32
CA GLY A 228 -0.86 -23.27 -5.33
C GLY A 228 -1.62 -24.10 -4.29
N LEU A 229 -1.48 -25.42 -4.39
CA LEU A 229 -2.07 -26.41 -3.50
C LEU A 229 -0.98 -27.36 -2.96
N THR A 230 0.16 -26.79 -2.59
CA THR A 230 1.33 -27.56 -2.11
C THR A 230 1.34 -27.77 -0.61
N ARG A 231 0.41 -27.11 0.11
CA ARG A 231 0.33 -27.02 1.58
C ARG A 231 1.57 -26.37 2.16
N SER A 232 1.98 -25.26 1.57
CA SER A 232 3.17 -24.51 1.99
C SER A 232 2.90 -23.01 2.07
N ALA A 233 3.79 -22.28 2.74
CA ALA A 233 3.67 -20.82 2.88
C ALA A 233 3.64 -20.09 1.53
N SER A 234 4.34 -20.62 0.51
CA SER A 234 4.35 -20.01 -0.82
C SER A 234 3.01 -20.07 -1.53
N ASP A 235 2.07 -20.94 -1.11
CA ASP A 235 0.70 -20.91 -1.66
C ASP A 235 -0.05 -19.62 -1.26
N PHE A 236 0.44 -18.90 -0.25
CA PHE A 236 -0.20 -17.73 0.37
C PHE A 236 0.58 -16.41 0.20
N SER A 237 1.65 -16.36 -0.60
CA SER A 237 2.49 -15.16 -0.74
C SER A 237 1.70 -13.92 -1.15
N THR A 238 0.70 -14.07 -2.02
CA THR A 238 -0.18 -12.97 -2.42
C THR A 238 -1.01 -12.44 -1.26
N TYR A 239 -1.56 -13.32 -0.41
CA TYR A 239 -2.28 -12.87 0.79
C TYR A 239 -1.37 -12.08 1.71
N ASP A 240 -0.15 -12.58 1.93
CA ASP A 240 0.84 -11.94 2.80
C ASP A 240 1.16 -10.51 2.30
N ALA A 241 1.48 -10.38 1.01
CA ALA A 241 1.75 -9.09 0.38
C ALA A 241 0.56 -8.12 0.48
N LEU A 242 -0.65 -8.56 0.15
CA LEU A 242 -1.81 -7.68 0.11
C LEU A 242 -2.37 -7.36 1.51
N LEU A 243 -2.21 -8.24 2.50
CA LEU A 243 -2.52 -7.97 3.91
C LEU A 243 -1.54 -6.95 4.53
N ALA A 244 -0.27 -7.02 4.14
CA ALA A 244 0.72 -5.99 4.48
C ALA A 244 0.43 -4.64 3.78
N GLY A 245 -0.51 -4.61 2.82
CA GLY A 245 -0.79 -3.45 1.97
C GLY A 245 0.37 -3.12 1.04
N ALA A 246 1.17 -4.11 0.67
CA ALA A 246 2.41 -3.92 -0.04
C ALA A 246 2.21 -3.45 -1.50
N ASN A 247 3.31 -2.97 -2.10
CA ASN A 247 3.42 -2.70 -3.54
C ASN A 247 2.44 -1.65 -4.06
N GLN A 248 2.10 -0.64 -3.26
CA GLN A 248 1.32 0.51 -3.70
C GLN A 248 2.21 1.74 -3.73
N ASP A 249 2.05 2.55 -4.78
CA ASP A 249 2.53 3.92 -4.79
C ASP A 249 1.38 4.82 -4.33
N VAL A 250 1.62 5.60 -3.28
CA VAL A 250 0.57 6.34 -2.58
C VAL A 250 0.99 7.79 -2.38
N SER A 251 0.04 8.70 -2.51
CA SER A 251 0.18 10.10 -2.13
C SER A 251 -0.97 10.43 -1.18
N MET A 252 -0.81 11.45 -0.35
CA MET A 252 -1.77 11.76 0.70
C MET A 252 -2.24 13.21 0.64
N LYS A 253 -3.52 13.41 0.96
CA LYS A 253 -4.10 14.70 1.33
C LYS A 253 -4.74 14.53 2.70
N VAL A 254 -4.35 15.36 3.67
CA VAL A 254 -4.94 15.40 5.00
C VAL A 254 -5.83 16.61 5.10
N GLU A 255 -7.06 16.45 5.59
CA GLU A 255 -8.02 17.52 5.85
C GLU A 255 -8.55 17.44 7.28
N SER A 256 -8.45 18.53 8.04
CA SER A 256 -8.84 18.59 9.46
C SER A 256 -9.86 19.69 9.72
N ASN A 257 -10.72 19.47 10.71
CA ASN A 257 -11.64 20.49 11.21
C ASN A 257 -10.98 21.53 12.14
N GLN A 258 -9.77 21.25 12.64
CA GLN A 258 -8.92 22.14 13.44
C GLN A 258 -7.53 22.29 12.80
N ASP A 259 -6.78 23.29 13.23
CA ASP A 259 -5.40 23.47 12.78
C ASP A 259 -4.51 22.39 13.42
N ILE A 260 -3.83 21.62 12.59
CA ILE A 260 -2.92 20.53 12.96
C ILE A 260 -1.61 20.68 12.17
N VAL A 261 -0.58 19.94 12.54
CA VAL A 261 0.64 19.78 11.73
C VAL A 261 0.76 18.33 11.31
N ALA A 262 1.26 18.08 10.11
CA ALA A 262 1.42 16.75 9.57
C ALA A 262 2.82 16.53 8.98
N GLU A 263 3.45 15.43 9.38
CA GLU A 263 4.74 14.94 8.88
C GLU A 263 4.62 13.47 8.46
N ARG A 264 5.49 13.05 7.55
CA ARG A 264 5.52 11.69 7.00
C ARG A 264 6.90 11.05 7.22
N PRO A 265 7.12 10.33 8.33
CA PRO A 265 8.31 9.52 8.46
C PRO A 265 8.17 8.24 7.62
N MET A 266 9.26 7.87 6.97
CA MET A 266 9.36 6.65 6.18
C MET A 266 10.70 5.99 6.47
N TYR A 267 10.68 4.70 6.77
CA TYR A 267 11.85 3.88 7.01
C TYR A 267 11.93 2.79 5.95
N PHE A 268 13.13 2.52 5.46
CA PHE A 268 13.27 1.62 4.32
C PHE A 268 14.59 0.87 4.30
N ASN A 269 14.60 -0.19 3.49
CA ASN A 269 15.79 -0.85 2.98
C ASN A 269 15.68 -0.98 1.47
N TYR A 270 16.08 0.08 0.78
CA TYR A 270 15.94 0.20 -0.67
C TYR A 270 16.78 -0.87 -1.39
N HIS A 271 16.16 -1.56 -2.35
CA HIS A 271 16.70 -2.76 -3.01
C HIS A 271 17.24 -3.86 -2.06
N GLY A 272 16.76 -3.88 -0.81
CA GLY A 272 17.26 -4.79 0.21
C GLY A 272 18.70 -4.51 0.66
N ALA A 273 19.31 -3.41 0.23
CA ALA A 273 20.73 -3.12 0.41
C ALA A 273 21.05 -1.74 1.00
N TRP A 274 20.20 -0.73 0.81
CA TRP A 274 20.43 0.63 1.29
C TRP A 274 19.41 0.97 2.38
N PRO A 275 19.70 0.63 3.66
CA PRO A 275 18.85 1.04 4.76
C PRO A 275 18.90 2.55 4.94
N GLY A 276 17.79 3.10 5.40
CA GLY A 276 17.67 4.52 5.72
C GLY A 276 16.27 4.87 6.23
N GLY A 277 16.03 6.17 6.32
CA GLY A 277 14.71 6.72 6.54
C GLY A 277 14.76 8.24 6.43
N THR A 278 13.59 8.83 6.34
CA THR A 278 13.38 10.25 6.11
C THR A 278 12.14 10.68 6.87
N ASP A 279 12.07 11.95 7.24
CA ASP A 279 10.81 12.61 7.55
C ASP A 279 10.55 13.68 6.49
N GLN A 280 9.32 14.21 6.44
CA GLN A 280 8.95 15.34 5.59
C GLN A 280 7.71 16.01 6.15
N VAL A 281 7.75 17.32 6.38
CA VAL A 281 6.56 18.14 6.65
C VAL A 281 5.72 18.24 5.37
N GLY A 282 4.40 18.08 5.49
CA GLY A 282 3.51 18.23 4.34
C GLY A 282 3.48 19.67 3.82
N VAL A 283 3.16 19.85 2.53
CA VAL A 283 2.89 21.20 2.02
C VAL A 283 1.43 21.59 2.29
N SER A 284 1.16 22.86 2.55
CA SER A 284 -0.19 23.33 2.92
C SER A 284 -1.10 23.59 1.70
N GLU A 285 -0.51 23.87 0.52
CA GLU A 285 -1.25 24.20 -0.69
C GLU A 285 -0.62 23.60 -1.95
N PRO A 286 -1.42 23.09 -2.91
CA PRO A 286 -0.93 22.73 -4.23
C PRO A 286 -0.64 23.98 -5.06
N GLY A 287 0.34 23.89 -5.96
CA GLY A 287 0.84 25.00 -6.76
C GLY A 287 1.06 24.62 -8.23
N THR A 288 1.19 25.62 -9.10
CA THR A 288 1.47 25.41 -10.53
C THR A 288 2.95 25.50 -10.87
N THR A 289 3.80 25.87 -9.90
CA THR A 289 5.25 25.97 -10.07
C THR A 289 5.93 25.46 -8.80
N TRP A 290 6.93 24.61 -8.96
CA TRP A 290 7.72 24.04 -7.88
C TRP A 290 9.20 24.01 -8.25
N TYR A 291 10.08 24.09 -7.26
CA TYR A 291 11.53 24.07 -7.45
C TYR A 291 12.20 23.07 -6.50
N LEU A 292 13.25 22.42 -7.00
CA LEU A 292 14.07 21.42 -6.31
C LEU A 292 15.54 21.75 -6.62
N ALA A 293 16.33 22.17 -5.63
CA ALA A 293 17.69 22.67 -5.83
C ALA A 293 18.75 21.58 -5.87
N GLU A 294 18.57 20.52 -5.08
CA GLU A 294 19.43 19.34 -5.14
C GLU A 294 18.99 18.32 -6.21
N GLY A 295 19.85 17.34 -6.46
CA GLY A 295 19.59 16.19 -7.32
C GLY A 295 20.90 15.63 -7.88
N ALA A 296 20.97 14.32 -8.01
CA ALA A 296 22.17 13.61 -8.45
C ALA A 296 21.84 12.28 -9.13
N THR A 297 22.49 12.01 -10.26
CA THR A 297 22.43 10.72 -10.99
C THR A 297 23.80 10.04 -11.08
N HIS A 298 24.69 10.37 -10.15
CA HIS A 298 26.01 9.74 -10.03
C HIS A 298 25.89 8.25 -9.69
N SER A 299 26.97 7.50 -9.94
CA SER A 299 27.05 6.11 -9.47
C SER A 299 26.72 6.01 -7.97
N GLY A 300 25.72 5.21 -7.63
CA GLY A 300 25.24 5.03 -6.26
C GLY A 300 24.14 6.00 -5.84
N PHE A 301 23.54 6.76 -6.77
CA PHE A 301 22.34 7.57 -6.53
C PHE A 301 21.20 7.13 -7.44
N GLU A 302 19.99 7.10 -6.88
CA GLU A 302 18.74 6.95 -7.62
C GLU A 302 17.77 8.05 -7.19
N GLU A 303 17.44 8.95 -8.11
CA GLU A 303 16.57 10.10 -7.90
C GLU A 303 15.23 9.90 -8.62
N TRP A 304 14.16 10.28 -7.94
CA TRP A 304 12.82 10.32 -8.52
C TRP A 304 12.14 11.67 -8.26
N ILE A 305 11.19 12.02 -9.11
CA ILE A 305 10.28 13.16 -8.89
C ILE A 305 8.86 12.63 -8.85
N CYS A 306 8.16 12.95 -7.77
CA CYS A 306 6.84 12.47 -7.46
C CYS A 306 5.85 13.62 -7.49
N ILE A 307 4.78 13.45 -8.26
CA ILE A 307 3.83 14.50 -8.56
C ILE A 307 2.44 13.99 -8.18
N GLN A 308 1.79 14.68 -7.25
CA GLN A 308 0.39 14.45 -6.91
C GLN A 308 -0.50 15.49 -7.59
N ASN A 309 -1.58 15.02 -8.18
CA ASN A 309 -2.67 15.86 -8.65
C ASN A 309 -3.90 15.65 -7.74
N PRO A 310 -4.13 16.53 -6.75
CA PRO A 310 -5.27 16.40 -5.86
C PRO A 310 -6.59 16.85 -6.51
N GLY A 311 -6.55 17.49 -7.69
CA GLY A 311 -7.72 18.09 -8.34
C GLY A 311 -8.50 17.15 -9.25
N ASP A 312 -9.64 17.65 -9.73
CA ASP A 312 -10.62 16.89 -10.52
C ASP A 312 -10.29 16.84 -12.03
N THR A 313 -9.22 17.52 -12.47
CA THR A 313 -8.84 17.63 -13.89
C THR A 313 -7.41 17.16 -14.09
N GLU A 314 -7.15 16.51 -15.22
CA GLU A 314 -5.80 16.12 -15.64
C GLU A 314 -4.84 17.32 -15.64
N ALA A 315 -3.66 17.13 -15.04
CA ALA A 315 -2.57 18.09 -14.99
C ALA A 315 -1.51 17.75 -16.04
N ASN A 316 -1.35 18.62 -17.03
CA ASN A 316 -0.18 18.58 -17.91
C ASN A 316 0.98 19.32 -17.22
N VAL A 317 2.08 18.61 -16.99
CA VAL A 317 3.23 19.06 -16.22
C VAL A 317 4.49 19.02 -17.09
N THR A 318 5.34 20.04 -16.96
CA THR A 318 6.67 20.09 -17.57
C THR A 318 7.71 20.20 -16.47
N VAL A 319 8.62 19.25 -16.41
CA VAL A 319 9.83 19.28 -15.57
C VAL A 319 10.98 19.81 -16.41
N THR A 320 11.54 20.96 -16.03
CA THR A 320 12.77 21.53 -16.60
C THR A 320 13.94 21.22 -15.67
N TYR A 321 14.79 20.29 -16.08
CA TYR A 321 16.06 19.97 -15.41
C TYR A 321 17.10 21.04 -15.73
N MET A 322 17.87 21.47 -14.74
CA MET A 322 18.96 22.44 -14.88
C MET A 322 20.27 21.86 -14.34
N PHE A 323 21.34 22.01 -15.13
CA PHE A 323 22.66 21.44 -14.87
C PHE A 323 23.68 22.53 -14.52
N PRO A 324 24.83 22.16 -13.94
CA PRO A 324 25.98 23.06 -13.82
C PRO A 324 26.33 23.72 -15.17
N GLY A 325 26.62 25.02 -15.15
CA GLY A 325 26.95 25.79 -16.36
C GLY A 325 25.76 26.25 -17.21
N GLY A 326 24.51 25.95 -16.82
CA GLY A 326 23.31 26.59 -17.37
C GLY A 326 22.56 25.81 -18.46
N ALA A 327 23.00 24.60 -18.80
CA ALA A 327 22.27 23.73 -19.73
C ALA A 327 20.97 23.22 -19.09
N THR A 328 19.95 22.99 -19.91
CA THR A 328 18.63 22.49 -19.45
C THR A 328 18.08 21.36 -20.33
N GLN A 329 17.16 20.58 -19.76
CA GLN A 329 16.40 19.53 -20.45
C GLN A 329 14.95 19.53 -19.96
N ASP A 330 13.99 19.48 -20.86
CA ASP A 330 12.55 19.42 -20.51
C ASP A 330 11.99 18.00 -20.64
N GLN A 331 11.09 17.63 -19.74
CA GLN A 331 10.30 16.41 -19.79
C GLN A 331 8.81 16.73 -19.53
N PRO A 332 7.93 16.50 -20.52
CA PRO A 332 6.49 16.60 -20.31
C PRO A 332 5.94 15.30 -19.69
N VAL A 333 5.02 15.42 -18.75
CA VAL A 333 4.23 14.31 -18.18
C VAL A 333 2.76 14.73 -18.02
N SER A 334 1.87 13.76 -17.94
CA SER A 334 0.45 13.97 -17.63
C SER A 334 0.11 13.23 -16.35
N VAL A 335 -0.63 13.90 -15.45
CA VAL A 335 -1.07 13.33 -14.18
C VAL A 335 -2.59 13.41 -14.11
N GLY A 336 -3.25 12.24 -14.04
CA GLY A 336 -4.70 12.14 -13.94
C GLY A 336 -5.28 12.82 -12.70
N PRO A 337 -6.60 13.03 -12.64
CA PRO A 337 -7.25 13.58 -11.46
C PRO A 337 -7.17 12.60 -10.28
N HIS A 338 -7.04 13.14 -9.07
CA HIS A 338 -6.92 12.39 -7.81
C HIS A 338 -5.91 11.22 -7.86
N SER A 339 -4.80 11.44 -8.54
CA SER A 339 -3.78 10.42 -8.75
C SER A 339 -2.39 10.99 -8.54
N ARG A 340 -1.39 10.10 -8.63
CA ARG A 340 0.03 10.48 -8.59
C ARG A 340 0.81 9.89 -9.75
N TYR A 341 1.99 10.45 -10.00
CA TYR A 341 2.93 9.99 -10.99
C TYR A 341 4.37 10.11 -10.48
N THR A 342 5.24 9.15 -10.81
CA THR A 342 6.65 9.15 -10.43
C THR A 342 7.54 9.08 -11.67
N ILE A 343 8.55 9.93 -11.72
CA ILE A 343 9.54 10.02 -12.78
C ILE A 343 10.85 9.41 -12.30
N ASP A 344 11.42 8.49 -13.08
CA ASP A 344 12.82 8.06 -12.98
C ASP A 344 13.74 9.16 -13.55
N VAL A 345 14.43 9.90 -12.69
CA VAL A 345 15.31 11.00 -13.13
C VAL A 345 16.57 10.43 -13.78
N ASN A 346 17.18 9.38 -13.20
CA ASN A 346 18.36 8.71 -13.73
C ASN A 346 18.15 8.24 -15.18
N GLY A 347 17.03 7.58 -15.44
CA GLY A 347 16.63 7.14 -16.77
C GLY A 347 16.37 8.29 -17.76
N THR A 348 15.97 9.46 -17.25
CA THR A 348 15.60 10.63 -18.05
C THR A 348 16.79 11.49 -18.45
N VAL A 349 17.65 11.89 -17.50
CA VAL A 349 18.75 12.85 -17.75
C VAL A 349 20.10 12.18 -18.01
N GLY A 350 20.18 10.87 -17.78
CA GLY A 350 21.40 10.08 -17.91
C GLY A 350 22.26 10.09 -16.64
N ILE A 351 23.34 9.31 -16.68
CA ILE A 351 24.24 9.10 -15.54
C ILE A 351 25.21 10.27 -15.32
N ASP A 352 25.76 10.35 -14.11
CA ASP A 352 26.84 11.25 -13.69
C ASP A 352 26.50 12.74 -13.87
N LYS A 353 25.31 13.14 -13.39
CA LYS A 353 24.85 14.53 -13.37
C LYS A 353 24.58 15.01 -11.96
N ASP A 354 24.97 16.26 -11.67
CA ASP A 354 24.24 17.05 -10.70
C ASP A 354 23.04 17.69 -11.42
N VAL A 355 21.86 17.60 -10.83
CA VAL A 355 20.62 18.04 -11.44
C VAL A 355 19.77 18.80 -10.43
N SER A 356 19.07 19.82 -10.90
CA SER A 356 18.03 20.54 -10.15
C SER A 356 16.82 20.61 -11.07
N ALA A 357 15.61 20.82 -10.53
CA ALA A 357 14.40 20.78 -11.33
C ALA A 357 13.47 21.96 -11.02
N ARG A 358 12.92 22.55 -12.09
CA ARG A 358 11.72 23.40 -12.02
C ARG A 358 10.55 22.65 -12.62
N VAL A 359 9.49 22.46 -11.85
CA VAL A 359 8.25 21.83 -12.32
C VAL A 359 7.20 22.91 -12.57
N THR A 360 6.54 22.87 -13.72
CA THR A 360 5.42 23.77 -14.05
C THR A 360 4.21 22.96 -14.49
N SER A 361 3.00 23.39 -14.13
CA SER A 361 1.78 22.63 -14.37
C SER A 361 0.62 23.51 -14.83
N THR A 362 -0.28 22.92 -15.61
CA THR A 362 -1.56 23.51 -16.02
C THR A 362 -2.63 23.50 -14.92
N GLN A 363 -2.47 22.66 -13.90
CA GLN A 363 -3.34 22.57 -12.71
C GLN A 363 -2.48 22.64 -11.43
N PRO A 364 -3.04 23.05 -10.28
CA PRO A 364 -2.35 22.93 -9.00
C PRO A 364 -2.00 21.46 -8.70
N VAL A 365 -0.70 21.19 -8.52
CA VAL A 365 -0.13 19.88 -8.16
C VAL A 365 0.76 20.03 -6.94
N VAL A 366 1.20 18.92 -6.36
CA VAL A 366 2.22 18.86 -5.31
C VAL A 366 3.40 18.05 -5.82
N VAL A 367 4.62 18.43 -5.44
CA VAL A 367 5.86 17.82 -5.93
C VAL A 367 6.78 17.49 -4.76
N GLU A 368 7.29 16.27 -4.74
CA GLU A 368 8.34 15.80 -3.82
C GLU A 368 9.44 15.07 -4.60
N ARG A 369 10.67 15.05 -4.07
CA ARG A 369 11.83 14.38 -4.66
C ARG A 369 12.45 13.37 -3.69
N PRO A 370 12.11 12.08 -3.80
CA PRO A 370 12.88 11.01 -3.17
C PRO A 370 14.25 10.81 -3.85
N MET A 371 15.28 10.59 -3.06
CA MET A 371 16.58 10.09 -3.50
C MET A 371 17.03 8.97 -2.59
N TYR A 372 17.57 7.89 -3.17
CA TYR A 372 18.18 6.78 -2.44
C TYR A 372 19.64 6.65 -2.87
N PHE A 373 20.54 6.42 -1.92
CA PHE A 373 21.96 6.45 -2.23
C PHE A 373 22.82 5.48 -1.43
N ASN A 374 23.95 5.13 -2.04
CA ASN A 374 25.16 4.62 -1.41
C ASN A 374 26.31 5.59 -1.73
N TYR A 375 26.36 6.68 -0.96
CA TYR A 375 27.29 7.77 -1.12
C TYR A 375 28.74 7.31 -0.95
N HIS A 376 29.50 7.40 -2.05
CA HIS A 376 30.90 7.01 -2.16
C HIS A 376 31.24 5.60 -1.64
N GLY A 377 30.25 4.71 -1.53
CA GLY A 377 30.40 3.35 -1.02
C GLY A 377 30.56 3.22 0.50
N TRP A 378 30.44 4.31 1.28
CA TRP A 378 30.60 4.29 2.74
C TRP A 378 29.34 4.69 3.52
N CYS A 379 28.37 5.34 2.87
CA CYS A 379 27.14 5.80 3.51
C CYS A 379 25.92 5.45 2.66
N THR A 380 25.09 4.53 3.16
CA THR A 380 23.77 4.28 2.59
C THR A 380 22.72 5.19 3.23
N GLY A 381 21.66 5.52 2.50
CA GLY A 381 20.53 6.26 3.03
C GLY A 381 19.56 6.68 1.95
N GLY A 382 18.72 7.65 2.27
CA GLY A 382 17.87 8.33 1.31
C GLY A 382 17.22 9.55 1.95
N SER A 383 16.67 10.42 1.12
CA SER A 383 16.01 11.67 1.52
C SER A 383 14.76 11.88 0.68
N ILE A 384 13.75 12.54 1.23
CA ILE A 384 12.60 13.03 0.46
C ILE A 384 12.43 14.50 0.78
N GLU A 385 12.44 15.35 -0.25
CA GLU A 385 12.19 16.78 -0.09
C GLU A 385 10.93 17.23 -0.80
N ALA A 386 10.09 18.02 -0.13
CA ALA A 386 9.07 18.82 -0.78
C ALA A 386 9.70 19.88 -1.69
N GLY A 387 9.16 20.01 -2.90
CA GLY A 387 9.47 21.16 -3.74
C GLY A 387 9.02 22.44 -3.04
N VAL A 388 9.69 23.56 -3.33
CA VAL A 388 9.25 24.87 -2.85
C VAL A 388 8.49 25.64 -3.92
N PRO A 389 7.41 26.36 -3.58
CA PRO A 389 6.56 27.03 -4.57
C PRO A 389 7.10 28.39 -5.05
N GLY A 390 8.15 28.92 -4.39
CA GLY A 390 8.65 30.27 -4.65
C GLY A 390 10.15 30.39 -4.42
N LEU A 391 10.73 31.44 -5.03
CA LEU A 391 12.13 31.81 -4.90
C LEU A 391 12.32 32.82 -3.78
N SER A 392 13.52 32.88 -3.20
CA SER A 392 13.88 33.89 -2.20
C SER A 392 15.29 34.43 -2.43
N GLU A 393 15.50 35.68 -2.05
CA GLU A 393 16.82 36.32 -1.98
C GLU A 393 17.57 35.96 -0.68
N THR A 394 16.86 35.40 0.31
CA THR A 394 17.44 35.00 1.60
C THR A 394 16.97 33.62 2.01
N TRP A 395 17.91 32.78 2.44
CA TRP A 395 17.67 31.44 2.95
C TRP A 395 18.45 31.19 4.23
N TYR A 396 17.91 30.34 5.10
CA TYR A 396 18.49 29.98 6.38
C TYR A 396 18.50 28.46 6.55
N LEU A 397 19.61 27.92 7.03
CA LEU A 397 19.80 26.50 7.33
C LEU A 397 20.26 26.42 8.78
N ALA A 398 19.43 25.87 9.67
CA ALA A 398 19.66 25.92 11.11
C ALA A 398 20.56 24.79 11.63
N GLU A 399 20.50 23.61 11.01
CA GLU A 399 21.40 22.49 11.28
C GLU A 399 22.60 22.48 10.33
N GLY A 400 23.67 21.81 10.75
CA GLY A 400 24.82 21.46 9.92
C GLY A 400 26.01 21.01 10.77
N ALA A 401 26.86 20.14 10.22
CA ALA A 401 28.00 19.58 10.92
C ALA A 401 29.14 19.19 9.98
N THR A 402 30.36 19.56 10.37
CA THR A 402 31.63 19.09 9.78
C THR A 402 32.43 18.23 10.75
N GLN A 403 31.73 17.64 11.73
CA GLN A 403 32.28 16.70 12.71
C GLN A 403 32.83 15.44 12.03
N PRO A 404 33.70 14.66 12.69
CA PRO A 404 34.17 13.40 12.14
C PRO A 404 33.01 12.48 11.77
N GLY A 405 33.00 12.00 10.52
CA GLY A 405 31.93 11.17 10.00
C GLY A 405 30.81 11.93 9.28
N PHE A 406 30.86 13.26 9.17
CA PHE A 406 29.89 14.09 8.45
C PHE A 406 30.50 14.78 7.23
N GLU A 407 29.80 14.76 6.10
CA GLU A 407 30.05 15.58 4.92
C GLU A 407 28.80 16.40 4.57
N GLU A 408 28.90 17.72 4.73
CA GLU A 408 27.83 18.67 4.47
C GLU A 408 28.08 19.44 3.16
N TRP A 409 27.01 19.61 2.41
CA TRP A 409 26.97 20.36 1.17
C TRP A 409 25.89 21.45 1.23
N ILE A 410 26.03 22.48 0.41
CA ILE A 410 24.95 23.43 0.12
C ILE A 410 24.72 23.43 -1.39
N SER A 411 23.47 23.18 -1.79
CA SER A 411 23.02 23.13 -3.17
C SER A 411 22.17 24.35 -3.48
N LEU A 412 22.52 25.05 -4.55
CA LEU A 412 21.91 26.31 -4.95
C LEU A 412 21.35 26.17 -6.36
N MET A 413 20.14 26.71 -6.58
CA MET A 413 19.50 26.77 -7.89
C MET A 413 19.23 28.22 -8.28
N ASN A 414 19.72 28.62 -9.46
CA ASN A 414 19.31 29.86 -10.11
C ASN A 414 18.40 29.53 -11.31
N PRO A 415 17.07 29.52 -11.12
CA PRO A 415 16.13 29.31 -12.22
C PRO A 415 15.90 30.56 -13.09
N GLY A 416 16.49 31.69 -12.71
CA GLY A 416 16.38 32.96 -13.43
C GLY A 416 17.22 32.97 -14.71
N THR A 417 16.91 33.94 -15.59
CA THR A 417 17.64 34.14 -16.85
C THR A 417 18.84 35.08 -16.73
N GLU A 418 19.11 35.59 -15.53
CA GLU A 418 20.23 36.49 -15.23
C GLU A 418 21.19 35.83 -14.24
N PRO A 419 22.51 36.13 -14.30
CA PRO A 419 23.45 35.66 -13.31
C PRO A 419 23.14 36.23 -11.92
N THR A 420 23.45 35.49 -10.87
CA THR A 420 23.26 35.92 -9.47
C THR A 420 24.55 35.78 -8.68
N THR A 421 24.80 36.70 -7.77
CA THR A 421 25.88 36.59 -6.76
C THR A 421 25.27 36.13 -5.45
N VAL A 422 25.90 35.15 -4.81
CA VAL A 422 25.44 34.53 -3.57
C VAL A 422 26.50 34.70 -2.50
N ASP A 423 26.12 35.29 -1.38
CA ASP A 423 26.91 35.45 -0.16
C ASP A 423 26.38 34.49 0.92
N ILE A 424 27.26 33.64 1.44
CA ILE A 424 26.95 32.67 2.50
C ILE A 424 27.68 33.10 3.77
N THR A 425 26.93 33.28 4.85
CA THR A 425 27.45 33.51 6.21
C THR A 425 27.22 32.25 7.04
N TYR A 426 28.30 31.54 7.36
CA TYR A 426 28.33 30.41 8.28
C TYR A 426 28.40 30.92 9.71
N MET A 427 27.55 30.41 10.62
CA MET A 427 27.51 30.78 12.04
C MET A 427 27.77 29.55 12.91
N PHE A 428 28.61 29.72 13.93
CA PHE A 428 29.06 28.65 14.82
C PHE A 428 28.55 28.86 16.25
N GLU A 429 28.69 27.83 17.08
CA GLU A 429 28.51 27.95 18.53
C GLU A 429 29.42 29.05 19.11
N GLY A 430 28.90 29.79 20.08
CA GLY A 430 29.62 30.92 20.70
C GLY A 430 29.72 32.19 19.83
N GLY A 431 29.03 32.24 18.69
CA GLY A 431 28.80 33.47 17.91
C GLY A 431 29.89 33.85 16.90
N ALA A 432 30.86 32.97 16.64
CA ALA A 432 31.83 33.19 15.56
C ALA A 432 31.18 32.97 14.19
N THR A 433 31.62 33.70 13.16
CA THR A 433 31.10 33.57 11.78
C THR A 433 32.20 33.49 10.73
N GLN A 434 31.90 32.90 9.57
CA GLN A 434 32.75 32.88 8.38
C GLN A 434 31.92 33.19 7.13
N LYS A 435 32.51 33.86 6.12
CA LYS A 435 31.80 34.23 4.89
C LYS A 435 32.42 33.62 3.64
N GLN A 436 31.59 33.35 2.64
CA GLN A 436 31.95 32.94 1.29
C GLN A 436 31.07 33.66 0.28
N SER A 437 31.61 33.99 -0.89
CA SER A 437 30.84 34.55 -2.01
C SER A 437 31.09 33.75 -3.27
N LEU A 438 30.06 33.55 -4.10
CA LEU A 438 30.16 32.93 -5.42
C LEU A 438 29.22 33.59 -6.43
N SER A 439 29.43 33.33 -7.71
CA SER A 439 28.54 33.75 -8.80
C SER A 439 27.96 32.53 -9.49
N MET A 440 26.65 32.52 -9.72
CA MET A 440 25.95 31.49 -10.45
C MET A 440 25.48 32.02 -11.81
N PRO A 441 25.67 31.25 -12.91
CA PRO A 441 25.08 31.56 -14.20
C PRO A 441 23.54 31.58 -14.20
N PRO A 442 22.89 32.07 -15.27
CA PRO A 442 21.48 31.83 -15.52
C PRO A 442 21.14 30.34 -15.63
N THR A 443 19.91 29.97 -15.25
CA THR A 443 19.31 28.63 -15.44
C THR A 443 20.25 27.49 -15.05
N SER A 444 20.93 27.62 -13.91
CA SER A 444 21.99 26.72 -13.47
C SER A 444 21.80 26.28 -12.03
N ARG A 445 22.59 25.30 -11.62
CA ARG A 445 22.80 24.93 -10.22
C ARG A 445 24.28 24.90 -9.85
N GLU A 446 24.57 25.02 -8.57
CA GLU A 446 25.93 24.89 -7.99
C GLU A 446 25.86 24.13 -6.66
N THR A 447 26.88 23.34 -6.34
CA THR A 447 27.03 22.68 -5.02
C THR A 447 28.34 23.10 -4.35
N ILE A 448 28.32 23.31 -3.04
CA ILE A 448 29.48 23.72 -2.24
C ILE A 448 29.73 22.69 -1.15
N LEU A 449 30.96 22.17 -1.04
CA LEU A 449 31.39 21.33 0.08
C LEU A 449 31.69 22.19 1.32
N VAL A 450 30.82 22.19 2.32
CA VAL A 450 30.94 23.03 3.51
C VAL A 450 32.19 22.65 4.33
N ASN A 451 32.49 21.35 4.47
CA ASN A 451 33.70 20.87 5.15
C ASN A 451 34.99 21.51 4.60
N GLY A 452 35.06 21.72 3.28
CA GLY A 452 36.21 22.33 2.61
C GLY A 452 36.33 23.84 2.87
N VAL A 453 35.22 24.49 3.20
CA VAL A 453 35.15 25.94 3.43
C VAL A 453 35.43 26.28 4.89
N VAL A 454 34.69 25.67 5.82
CA VAL A 454 34.76 26.04 7.23
C VAL A 454 35.77 25.20 8.02
N GLY A 455 36.25 24.09 7.47
CA GLY A 455 37.16 23.16 8.15
C GLY A 455 36.42 22.15 9.06
N PRO A 456 37.15 21.19 9.65
CA PRO A 456 36.57 20.08 10.41
C PRO A 456 36.16 20.48 11.84
N ASN A 457 35.36 19.61 12.47
CA ASN A 457 34.95 19.65 13.89
C ASN A 457 34.15 20.90 14.25
N LYS A 458 33.13 21.21 13.44
CA LYS A 458 32.23 22.34 13.70
C LYS A 458 30.79 21.92 13.54
N ASP A 459 29.94 22.46 14.40
CA ASP A 459 28.51 22.52 14.15
C ASP A 459 28.24 23.90 13.54
N VAL A 460 27.52 23.92 12.42
CA VAL A 460 27.45 25.08 11.53
C VAL A 460 26.02 25.29 11.05
N SER A 461 25.52 26.52 11.22
CA SER A 461 24.33 26.98 10.52
C SER A 461 24.73 27.96 9.41
N ALA A 462 23.86 28.20 8.44
CA ALA A 462 24.14 29.11 7.34
C ALA A 462 23.01 30.12 7.10
N LYS A 463 23.38 31.34 6.73
CA LYS A 463 22.51 32.34 6.11
C LYS A 463 23.01 32.61 4.70
N ILE A 464 22.17 32.44 3.70
CA ILE A 464 22.46 32.67 2.29
C ILE A 464 21.72 33.91 1.82
N GLU A 465 22.43 34.83 1.16
CA GLU A 465 21.90 36.07 0.59
C GLU A 465 22.28 36.14 -0.88
N ALA A 466 21.31 36.35 -1.77
CA ALA A 466 21.52 36.36 -3.21
C ALA A 466 21.07 37.68 -3.85
N SER A 467 21.76 38.11 -4.90
CA SER A 467 21.43 39.35 -5.62
C SER A 467 20.20 39.24 -6.53
N ASN A 468 19.76 38.01 -6.82
CA ASN A 468 18.51 37.66 -7.48
C ASN A 468 17.92 36.42 -6.77
N PRO A 469 16.59 36.23 -6.75
CA PRO A 469 15.97 35.09 -6.08
C PRO A 469 16.46 33.73 -6.57
N ILE A 470 16.80 32.84 -5.63
CA ILE A 470 17.29 31.46 -5.84
C ILE A 470 16.53 30.48 -4.94
N ILE A 471 16.87 29.19 -5.01
CA ILE A 471 16.59 28.17 -3.98
C ILE A 471 17.91 27.71 -3.34
N ALA A 472 17.87 27.36 -2.04
CA ALA A 472 18.97 26.74 -1.32
C ALA A 472 18.51 25.50 -0.54
N GLU A 473 19.24 24.40 -0.69
CA GLU A 473 19.07 23.13 0.02
C GLU A 473 20.40 22.69 0.66
N ARG A 474 20.35 21.88 1.72
CA ARG A 474 21.52 21.31 2.41
C ARG A 474 21.52 19.78 2.37
N PRO A 475 22.27 19.17 1.44
CA PRO A 475 22.58 17.75 1.50
C PRO A 475 23.62 17.47 2.59
N MET A 476 23.42 16.39 3.36
CA MET A 476 24.40 15.94 4.33
C MET A 476 24.46 14.40 4.35
N TYR A 477 25.67 13.86 4.39
CA TYR A 477 25.93 12.42 4.46
C TYR A 477 26.78 12.11 5.69
N PHE A 478 26.43 11.07 6.44
CA PHE A 478 27.08 10.80 7.71
C PHE A 478 27.13 9.32 8.11
N ILE A 479 28.02 9.01 9.04
CA ILE A 479 27.93 7.81 9.89
C ILE A 479 27.86 8.27 11.34
N TYR A 480 26.65 8.38 11.86
CA TYR A 480 26.43 8.79 13.25
C TYR A 480 26.91 7.71 14.22
N HIS A 481 27.61 8.12 15.28
CA HIS A 481 28.29 7.24 16.24
C HIS A 481 29.18 6.13 15.63
N ASN A 482 29.71 6.33 14.41
CA ASN A 482 30.42 5.30 13.64
C ASN A 482 29.60 4.00 13.43
N ALA A 483 28.27 4.08 13.55
CA ALA A 483 27.38 2.92 13.54
C ALA A 483 26.17 3.09 12.61
N TRP A 484 25.61 4.30 12.52
CA TRP A 484 24.37 4.55 11.78
C TRP A 484 24.69 5.40 10.53
N PRO A 485 24.94 4.76 9.37
CA PRO A 485 25.03 5.49 8.11
C PRO A 485 23.67 6.13 7.80
N GLY A 486 23.71 7.31 7.20
CA GLY A 486 22.50 8.00 6.78
C GLY A 486 22.85 9.30 6.06
N GLY A 487 21.83 9.93 5.49
CA GLY A 487 21.99 11.24 4.90
C GLY A 487 20.63 11.82 4.60
N HIS A 488 20.59 13.12 4.35
CA HIS A 488 19.37 13.83 4.07
C HIS A 488 19.66 14.97 3.08
N SER A 489 18.60 15.58 2.56
CA SER A 489 18.64 16.95 2.06
C SER A 489 17.70 17.78 2.95
N GLN A 490 17.76 19.11 2.88
CA GLN A 490 16.77 19.94 3.57
C GLN A 490 16.73 21.29 2.89
N VAL A 491 15.55 21.73 2.47
CA VAL A 491 15.36 23.10 2.00
C VAL A 491 15.40 24.08 3.15
N GLY A 492 16.05 25.23 2.93
CA GLY A 492 16.16 26.25 3.97
C GLY A 492 14.87 27.03 4.22
N ALA A 493 14.77 27.68 5.38
CA ALA A 493 13.72 28.65 5.64
C ALA A 493 13.98 29.94 4.86
N THR A 494 12.94 30.61 4.38
CA THR A 494 13.06 31.91 3.70
C THR A 494 13.05 33.10 4.65
N ALA A 495 12.62 32.90 5.89
CA ALA A 495 12.61 33.90 6.95
C ALA A 495 12.68 33.23 8.34
N PRO A 496 13.27 33.88 9.35
CA PRO A 496 13.12 33.47 10.74
C PRO A 496 11.71 33.82 11.26
N GLY A 497 11.27 33.08 12.28
CA GLY A 497 9.94 33.17 12.88
C GLY A 497 9.99 32.98 14.39
N THR A 498 8.88 33.27 15.06
CA THR A 498 8.76 33.20 16.53
C THR A 498 7.94 32.01 17.03
N SER A 499 7.39 31.20 16.13
CA SER A 499 6.64 29.99 16.47
C SER A 499 6.93 28.92 15.41
N TRP A 500 7.21 27.70 15.87
CA TRP A 500 7.65 26.58 15.03
C TRP A 500 7.07 25.27 15.54
N PHE A 501 6.74 24.35 14.64
CA PHE A 501 6.07 23.09 14.96
C PHE A 501 6.73 21.91 14.23
N LEU A 502 6.75 20.78 14.92
CA LEU A 502 7.34 19.51 14.49
C LEU A 502 6.44 18.36 14.98
N SER A 503 5.76 17.64 14.09
CA SER A 503 4.77 16.61 14.48
C SER A 503 5.33 15.20 14.71
N GLU A 504 6.43 14.86 14.05
CA GLU A 504 7.22 13.68 14.29
C GLU A 504 8.16 13.86 15.49
N GLY A 505 8.66 12.74 16.01
CA GLY A 505 9.66 12.71 17.06
C GLY A 505 9.48 11.47 17.94
N THR A 506 10.59 10.89 18.34
CA THR A 506 10.59 9.72 19.21
C THR A 506 11.92 9.51 19.91
N THR A 507 11.86 9.08 21.17
CA THR A 507 13.00 8.74 22.03
C THR A 507 13.05 7.25 22.34
N ARG A 508 12.38 6.42 21.52
CA ARG A 508 12.36 4.96 21.66
C ARG A 508 13.77 4.37 21.67
N ASN A 509 14.00 3.46 22.61
CA ASN A 509 15.23 2.71 22.72
C ASN A 509 14.95 1.32 23.32
N ASN A 510 14.45 0.42 22.49
CA ASN A 510 14.03 -0.91 22.92
C ASN A 510 14.27 -2.01 21.85
N GLU A 511 14.09 -3.27 22.25
CA GLU A 511 14.40 -4.43 21.39
C GLU A 511 13.45 -4.60 20.20
N HIS A 512 12.27 -3.98 20.24
CA HIS A 512 11.25 -4.09 19.20
C HIS A 512 11.34 -2.97 18.19
N ASP A 513 11.36 -1.71 18.65
CA ASP A 513 11.31 -0.51 17.80
C ASP A 513 12.70 -0.06 17.34
N GLY A 514 13.75 -0.43 18.07
CA GLY A 514 15.10 0.08 17.82
C GLY A 514 15.47 1.26 18.71
N SER A 515 16.43 2.06 18.25
CA SER A 515 16.99 3.20 18.99
C SER A 515 16.89 4.48 18.17
N PHE A 516 16.52 5.57 18.83
CA PHE A 516 16.37 6.90 18.25
C PHE A 516 17.04 7.98 19.10
N GLU A 517 17.70 8.93 18.45
CA GLU A 517 18.19 10.17 19.05
C GLU A 517 17.62 11.35 18.26
N GLU A 518 16.79 12.14 18.93
CA GLU A 518 16.12 13.31 18.37
C GLU A 518 16.76 14.59 18.92
N TRP A 519 17.13 15.48 18.02
CA TRP A 519 17.77 16.75 18.32
C TRP A 519 16.93 17.90 17.79
N ILE A 520 17.04 19.08 18.40
CA ILE A 520 16.43 20.32 17.88
C ILE A 520 17.53 21.36 17.73
N SER A 521 17.73 21.84 16.51
CA SER A 521 18.77 22.78 16.13
C SER A 521 18.17 24.15 15.83
N ILE A 522 18.69 25.16 16.50
CA ILE A 522 18.12 26.50 16.51
C ILE A 522 19.17 27.51 16.08
N GLN A 523 18.88 28.24 15.02
CA GLN A 523 19.69 29.37 14.57
C GLN A 523 19.03 30.68 15.01
N ASN A 524 19.83 31.57 15.62
CA ASN A 524 19.45 32.95 15.87
C ASN A 524 20.26 33.87 14.95
N PRO A 525 19.68 34.31 13.81
CA PRO A 525 20.36 35.22 12.91
C PRO A 525 20.34 36.69 13.39
N GLY A 526 19.56 37.01 14.43
CA GLY A 526 19.33 38.36 14.94
C GLY A 526 20.49 38.94 15.76
N ASP A 527 20.36 40.22 16.08
CA ASP A 527 21.37 41.02 16.80
C ASP A 527 21.25 40.90 18.35
N VAL A 528 20.24 40.19 18.86
CA VAL A 528 19.96 40.00 20.29
C VAL A 528 19.74 38.52 20.61
N SER A 529 19.94 38.13 21.87
CA SER A 529 19.67 36.74 22.31
C SER A 529 18.17 36.44 22.30
N ALA A 530 17.80 35.26 21.80
CA ALA A 530 16.45 34.73 21.78
C ALA A 530 16.22 33.79 22.97
N ASN A 531 15.11 33.95 23.69
CA ASN A 531 14.62 32.97 24.65
C ASN A 531 13.55 32.11 23.96
N VAL A 532 13.70 30.80 24.04
CA VAL A 532 12.88 29.81 23.34
C VAL A 532 12.22 28.91 24.38
N GLU A 533 10.91 28.77 24.30
CA GLU A 533 10.08 27.86 25.10
C GLU A 533 9.68 26.66 24.25
N PHE A 534 9.83 25.45 24.79
CA PHE A 534 9.53 24.19 24.11
C PHE A 534 8.32 23.54 24.77
N THR A 535 7.26 23.28 24.00
CA THR A 535 6.15 22.41 24.40
C THR A 535 6.27 21.05 23.72
N TYR A 536 6.63 20.03 24.50
CA TYR A 536 6.63 18.63 24.08
C TYR A 536 5.25 18.01 24.29
N MET A 537 4.64 17.43 23.26
CA MET A 537 3.30 16.81 23.33
C MET A 537 3.37 15.31 23.05
N PHE A 538 2.62 14.49 23.80
CA PHE A 538 2.73 13.03 23.75
C PHE A 538 1.49 12.34 23.14
N ALA A 539 1.67 11.10 22.67
CA ALA A 539 0.62 10.34 22.00
C ALA A 539 -0.60 10.00 22.90
N ALA A 540 -0.37 9.81 24.20
CA ALA A 540 -1.45 9.57 25.17
C ALA A 540 -2.11 10.87 25.67
N GLY A 541 -1.75 12.02 25.09
CA GLY A 541 -2.05 13.35 25.60
C GLY A 541 -1.10 13.80 26.71
N GLY A 542 -1.15 15.10 27.04
CA GLY A 542 -0.32 15.74 28.04
C GLY A 542 0.98 16.31 27.46
N THR A 543 1.59 17.24 28.21
CA THR A 543 2.75 17.99 27.74
C THR A 543 3.87 18.08 28.77
N GLN A 544 5.08 18.39 28.30
CA GLN A 544 6.23 18.80 29.10
C GLN A 544 6.81 20.09 28.53
N GLN A 545 7.34 20.95 29.38
CA GLN A 545 7.91 22.26 29.00
C GLN A 545 9.42 22.31 29.26
N ASP A 546 10.16 23.02 28.41
CA ASP A 546 11.57 23.39 28.65
C ASP A 546 11.90 24.77 28.05
N THR A 547 13.06 25.34 28.36
CA THR A 547 13.50 26.64 27.83
C THR A 547 14.98 26.68 27.49
N LEU A 548 15.35 27.42 26.43
CA LEU A 548 16.73 27.66 26.01
C LEU A 548 16.95 29.13 25.66
N THR A 549 18.12 29.69 25.98
CA THR A 549 18.55 31.00 25.46
C THR A 549 19.57 30.80 24.36
N VAL A 550 19.30 31.31 23.15
CA VAL A 550 20.17 31.25 21.98
C VAL A 550 20.81 32.63 21.75
N PRO A 551 22.14 32.79 21.90
CA PRO A 551 22.80 34.08 21.69
C PRO A 551 22.60 34.68 20.29
N ALA A 552 22.85 35.98 20.15
CA ALA A 552 22.83 36.67 18.86
C ALA A 552 23.88 36.08 17.89
N HIS A 553 23.52 35.97 16.61
CA HIS A 553 24.39 35.44 15.54
C HIS A 553 25.04 34.08 15.85
N SER A 554 24.31 33.20 16.52
CA SER A 554 24.79 31.86 16.88
C SER A 554 23.77 30.78 16.55
N ARG A 555 24.18 29.54 16.75
CA ARG A 555 23.30 28.38 16.80
C ARG A 555 23.49 27.60 18.10
N GLU A 556 22.46 26.88 18.51
CA GLU A 556 22.42 25.97 19.65
C GLU A 556 21.63 24.71 19.27
N THR A 557 21.90 23.57 19.91
CA THR A 557 21.13 22.33 19.72
C THR A 557 20.86 21.64 21.05
N VAL A 558 19.70 21.01 21.17
CA VAL A 558 19.29 20.25 22.36
C VAL A 558 18.96 18.80 22.01
N LEU A 559 19.32 17.86 22.90
CA LEU A 559 18.94 16.46 22.80
C LEU A 559 17.58 16.24 23.47
N VAL A 560 16.55 15.90 22.70
CA VAL A 560 15.19 15.69 23.21
C VAL A 560 15.14 14.50 24.18
N ASN A 561 15.93 13.45 23.94
CA ASN A 561 16.02 12.27 24.79
C ASN A 561 16.36 12.59 26.25
N ASP A 562 17.24 13.57 26.49
CA ASP A 562 17.65 13.98 27.85
C ASP A 562 16.54 14.75 28.58
N ILE A 563 15.64 15.39 27.83
CA ILE A 563 14.59 16.24 28.35
C ILE A 563 13.36 15.40 28.68
N VAL A 564 12.82 14.67 27.70
CA VAL A 564 11.55 13.93 27.88
C VAL A 564 11.77 12.52 28.41
N GLY A 565 12.99 11.99 28.38
CA GLY A 565 13.30 10.62 28.78
C GLY A 565 13.04 9.58 27.69
N PRO A 566 13.33 8.29 27.96
CA PRO A 566 13.30 7.23 26.95
C PRO A 566 11.87 6.77 26.62
N ASP A 567 11.74 6.10 25.46
CA ASP A 567 10.55 5.36 25.04
C ASP A 567 9.28 6.20 24.95
N LYS A 568 9.40 7.39 24.37
CA LYS A 568 8.26 8.28 24.10
C LYS A 568 8.22 8.67 22.65
N ASP A 569 7.02 8.67 22.08
CA ASP A 569 6.77 9.46 20.88
C ASP A 569 6.36 10.87 21.29
N VAL A 570 6.96 11.86 20.63
CA VAL A 570 6.88 13.26 21.03
C VAL A 570 6.80 14.15 19.80
N SER A 571 5.96 15.17 19.86
CA SER A 571 5.96 16.28 18.90
C SER A 571 6.38 17.53 19.65
N VAL A 572 6.94 18.52 18.96
CA VAL A 572 7.51 19.71 19.58
C VAL A 572 6.87 20.96 18.99
N GLN A 573 6.50 21.90 19.86
CA GLN A 573 6.23 23.28 19.49
C GLN A 573 7.29 24.16 20.17
N LEU A 574 7.82 25.14 19.44
CA LEU A 574 8.76 26.12 19.96
C LEU A 574 8.19 27.52 19.79
N ASP A 575 8.19 28.30 20.86
CA ASP A 575 7.82 29.72 20.84
C ASP A 575 9.00 30.56 21.31
N SER A 576 9.32 31.65 20.61
CA SER A 576 10.45 32.51 20.93
C SER A 576 10.09 33.99 21.00
N ASP A 577 10.79 34.72 21.88
CA ASP A 577 10.65 36.18 21.99
C ASP A 577 11.37 36.94 20.87
N GLU A 578 12.23 36.28 20.09
CA GLU A 578 12.94 36.82 18.93
C GLU A 578 12.86 35.87 17.73
N PRO A 579 12.96 36.36 16.48
CA PRO A 579 12.92 35.49 15.30
C PRO A 579 14.11 34.52 15.22
N ILE A 580 13.82 33.22 15.17
CA ILE A 580 14.77 32.11 15.05
C ILE A 580 14.44 31.23 13.84
N VAL A 581 15.30 30.28 13.50
CA VAL A 581 15.04 29.19 12.54
C VAL A 581 15.29 27.86 13.22
N VAL A 582 14.42 26.87 12.98
CA VAL A 582 14.42 25.59 13.70
C VAL A 582 14.44 24.42 12.71
N GLU A 583 15.39 23.51 12.89
CA GLU A 583 15.46 22.21 12.19
C GLU A 583 15.54 21.07 13.22
N ARG A 584 15.02 19.89 12.90
CA ARG A 584 15.07 18.68 13.75
C ARG A 584 15.90 17.58 13.11
N PRO A 585 17.16 17.39 13.53
CA PRO A 585 17.92 16.19 13.22
C PRO A 585 17.42 14.99 14.02
N MET A 586 17.28 13.85 13.37
CA MET A 586 16.96 12.59 14.02
C MET A 586 17.84 11.48 13.45
N TYR A 587 18.50 10.72 14.34
CA TYR A 587 19.36 9.60 13.99
C TYR A 587 18.81 8.33 14.63
N PHE A 588 18.79 7.22 13.90
CA PHE A 588 18.10 6.02 14.37
C PHE A 588 18.67 4.71 13.83
N ASN A 589 18.28 3.62 14.49
CA ASN A 589 18.36 2.26 13.99
C ASN A 589 16.99 1.60 14.15
N TYR A 590 16.12 1.81 13.17
CA TYR A 590 14.73 1.38 13.17
C TYR A 590 14.63 -0.15 13.15
N HIS A 591 13.80 -0.71 14.03
CA HIS A 591 13.66 -2.16 14.26
C HIS A 591 14.98 -2.91 14.48
N ASN A 592 16.00 -2.20 15.00
CA ASN A 592 17.37 -2.71 15.14
C ASN A 592 17.96 -3.25 13.82
N LYS A 593 17.45 -2.78 12.67
CA LYS A 593 17.71 -3.33 11.34
C LYS A 593 18.05 -2.27 10.31
N TRP A 594 17.37 -1.12 10.34
CA TRP A 594 17.51 -0.05 9.35
C TRP A 594 18.10 1.19 10.01
N PRO A 595 19.44 1.31 10.04
CA PRO A 595 20.08 2.55 10.44
C PRO A 595 19.78 3.67 9.45
N GLY A 596 19.72 4.90 9.95
CA GLY A 596 19.50 6.08 9.13
C GLY A 596 19.54 7.35 9.95
N GLY A 597 19.21 8.45 9.28
CA GLY A 597 18.91 9.72 9.92
C GLY A 597 18.38 10.72 8.91
N THR A 598 17.72 11.74 9.42
CA THR A 598 17.00 12.76 8.65
C THR A 598 17.11 14.09 9.36
N VAL A 599 16.91 15.19 8.64
CA VAL A 599 16.70 16.50 9.24
C VAL A 599 15.46 17.08 8.59
N GLU A 600 14.58 17.65 9.39
CA GLU A 600 13.36 18.32 8.91
C GLU A 600 13.35 19.79 9.32
N LEU A 601 12.97 20.70 8.41
CA LEU A 601 12.66 22.08 8.73
C LEU A 601 11.30 22.16 9.43
N ALA A 602 11.26 22.75 10.63
CA ALA A 602 10.01 22.95 11.34
C ALA A 602 9.06 23.84 10.52
N CYS A 603 7.75 23.61 10.60
CA CYS A 603 6.79 24.51 9.97
C CYS A 603 6.47 25.69 10.89
N THR A 604 6.13 26.85 10.32
CA THR A 604 5.85 28.06 11.12
C THR A 604 4.40 28.18 11.56
N GLU A 605 3.49 27.39 10.95
CA GLU A 605 2.05 27.49 11.21
C GLU A 605 1.39 26.10 11.13
N ALA A 606 0.48 25.83 12.07
CA ALA A 606 -0.47 24.74 11.95
C ALA A 606 -1.56 25.08 10.92
N GLY A 607 -2.13 24.07 10.28
CA GLY A 607 -3.10 24.24 9.19
C GLY A 607 -4.12 23.12 9.11
N LYS A 608 -5.15 23.34 8.28
CA LYS A 608 -6.25 22.38 8.10
C LYS A 608 -6.03 21.40 6.96
N THR A 609 -5.06 21.67 6.10
CA THR A 609 -4.83 20.88 4.90
C THR A 609 -3.33 20.66 4.72
N TRP A 610 -2.95 19.42 4.45
CA TRP A 610 -1.57 19.01 4.22
C TRP A 610 -1.50 18.01 3.07
N TYR A 611 -0.45 18.09 2.25
CA TYR A 611 -0.26 17.23 1.08
C TYR A 611 1.13 16.60 1.06
N PHE A 612 1.19 15.38 0.53
CA PHE A 612 2.40 14.58 0.33
C PHE A 612 2.29 13.91 -1.04
N ALA A 613 3.25 14.16 -1.95
CA ALA A 613 3.24 13.62 -3.30
C ALA A 613 3.94 12.26 -3.42
N GLU A 614 4.95 12.03 -2.58
CA GLU A 614 5.65 10.79 -2.37
C GLU A 614 4.99 9.94 -1.29
N GLY A 615 5.21 8.64 -1.42
CA GLY A 615 4.68 7.61 -0.54
C GLY A 615 4.68 6.26 -1.25
N THR A 616 5.07 5.22 -0.54
CA THR A 616 5.08 3.85 -1.07
C THR A 616 4.99 2.83 0.03
N THR A 617 4.29 1.74 -0.27
CA THR A 617 4.22 0.55 0.59
C THR A 617 4.94 -0.64 -0.04
N ARG A 618 5.80 -0.42 -1.04
CA ARG A 618 6.61 -1.47 -1.67
C ARG A 618 7.38 -2.28 -0.63
N GLU A 619 7.73 -3.52 -0.99
CA GLU A 619 8.58 -4.35 -0.13
C GLU A 619 9.84 -3.58 0.30
N GLY A 620 10.14 -3.63 1.60
CA GLY A 620 11.26 -2.91 2.18
C GLY A 620 10.96 -1.47 2.58
N PHE A 621 9.70 -1.01 2.53
CA PHE A 621 9.26 0.30 3.01
C PHE A 621 8.19 0.20 4.09
N GLU A 622 8.37 0.99 5.15
CA GLU A 622 7.37 1.23 6.18
C GLU A 622 7.13 2.74 6.29
N GLU A 623 5.91 3.16 6.00
CA GLU A 623 5.52 4.56 5.96
C GLU A 623 4.48 4.87 7.05
N TRP A 624 4.67 6.01 7.70
CA TRP A 624 3.75 6.52 8.70
C TRP A 624 3.38 7.97 8.39
N LEU A 625 2.28 8.40 8.98
CA LEU A 625 1.84 9.79 8.99
C LEU A 625 1.65 10.21 10.45
N THR A 626 2.27 11.31 10.85
CA THR A 626 2.20 11.80 12.22
C THR A 626 1.59 13.18 12.26
N LEU A 627 0.66 13.34 13.19
CA LEU A 627 -0.23 14.48 13.24
C LEU A 627 -0.16 15.09 14.63
N GLN A 628 0.23 16.35 14.72
CA GLN A 628 0.24 17.14 15.95
C GLN A 628 -1.03 17.97 16.01
N ASN A 629 -1.72 17.93 17.14
CA ASN A 629 -2.79 18.85 17.48
C ASN A 629 -2.30 19.80 18.58
N PRO A 630 -1.79 21.00 18.21
CA PRO A 630 -1.38 22.00 19.19
C PRO A 630 -2.56 22.77 19.80
N GLY A 631 -3.79 22.47 19.38
CA GLY A 631 -4.98 23.15 19.83
C GLY A 631 -5.58 22.54 21.10
N ALA A 632 -6.29 23.37 21.86
CA ALA A 632 -7.02 22.97 23.06
C ALA A 632 -8.34 22.20 22.77
N GLN A 633 -8.64 21.89 21.50
CA GLN A 633 -9.84 21.17 21.08
C GLN A 633 -9.46 19.88 20.34
N GLU A 634 -10.28 18.84 20.47
CA GLU A 634 -10.11 17.61 19.69
C GLU A 634 -10.27 17.90 18.19
N ALA A 635 -9.36 17.37 17.38
CA ALA A 635 -9.39 17.46 15.93
C ALA A 635 -9.83 16.14 15.30
N ALA A 636 -10.55 16.21 14.19
CA ALA A 636 -10.87 15.08 13.33
C ALA A 636 -10.21 15.31 11.97
N ALA A 637 -9.22 14.48 11.64
CA ALA A 637 -8.49 14.56 10.38
C ALA A 637 -8.90 13.40 9.45
N THR A 638 -9.19 13.71 8.20
CA THR A 638 -9.44 12.75 7.13
C THR A 638 -8.25 12.71 6.19
N ILE A 639 -7.65 11.54 6.05
CA ILE A 639 -6.54 11.25 5.15
C ILE A 639 -7.14 10.64 3.90
N THR A 640 -6.91 11.26 2.74
CA THR A 640 -7.23 10.72 1.42
C THR A 640 -5.94 10.21 0.79
N PHE A 641 -5.86 8.89 0.61
CA PHE A 641 -4.81 8.21 -0.14
C PHE A 641 -5.18 8.20 -1.63
N MET A 642 -4.27 8.63 -2.49
CA MET A 642 -4.42 8.67 -3.95
C MET A 642 -3.34 7.82 -4.61
N PHE A 643 -3.77 6.90 -5.48
CA PHE A 643 -2.91 5.88 -6.09
C PHE A 643 -2.62 6.17 -7.57
N SER A 644 -1.61 5.51 -8.13
CA SER A 644 -1.24 5.66 -9.55
C SER A 644 -2.28 5.11 -10.53
N ASP A 645 -3.17 4.21 -10.08
CA ASP A 645 -4.29 3.67 -10.86
C ASP A 645 -5.54 4.58 -10.89
N GLY A 646 -5.46 5.75 -10.25
CA GLY A 646 -6.55 6.74 -10.16
C GLY A 646 -7.64 6.40 -9.14
N THR A 647 -7.50 5.30 -8.40
CA THR A 647 -8.38 5.03 -7.25
C THR A 647 -7.95 5.84 -6.03
N THR A 648 -8.88 5.97 -5.09
CA THR A 648 -8.63 6.67 -3.81
C THR A 648 -9.17 5.87 -2.64
N GLN A 649 -8.60 6.09 -1.47
CA GLN A 649 -9.10 5.54 -0.21
C GLN A 649 -9.07 6.60 0.88
N GLN A 650 -10.00 6.54 1.85
CA GLN A 650 -10.04 7.49 2.96
C GLN A 650 -9.95 6.80 4.32
N LYS A 651 -9.35 7.50 5.28
CA LYS A 651 -9.31 7.14 6.70
C LYS A 651 -9.47 8.38 7.56
N THR A 652 -10.39 8.34 8.52
CA THR A 652 -10.55 9.41 9.51
C THR A 652 -9.91 9.01 10.84
N VAL A 653 -9.19 9.94 11.46
CA VAL A 653 -8.52 9.79 12.76
C VAL A 653 -8.88 10.94 13.68
N MET A 654 -9.00 10.65 14.98
CA MET A 654 -9.30 11.63 16.01
C MET A 654 -8.01 11.96 16.77
N LEU A 655 -7.74 13.24 16.97
CA LEU A 655 -6.54 13.75 17.65
C LEU A 655 -6.98 14.51 18.92
N PRO A 656 -6.65 14.01 20.12
CA PRO A 656 -6.91 14.74 21.35
C PRO A 656 -6.27 16.15 21.37
N PRO A 657 -6.74 17.08 22.23
CA PRO A 657 -6.04 18.34 22.48
C PRO A 657 -4.60 18.13 22.95
N ASP A 658 -3.70 19.06 22.61
CA ASP A 658 -2.30 19.09 23.08
C ASP A 658 -1.60 17.72 22.96
N SER A 659 -1.69 17.11 21.78
CA SER A 659 -1.26 15.74 21.57
C SER A 659 -0.66 15.50 20.19
N ARG A 660 -0.10 14.31 20.00
CA ARG A 660 0.25 13.78 18.68
C ARG A 660 -0.44 12.45 18.40
N THR A 661 -0.59 12.08 17.14
CA THR A 661 -1.17 10.81 16.70
C THR A 661 -0.37 10.26 15.52
N THR A 662 -0.05 8.95 15.54
CA THR A 662 0.64 8.26 14.45
C THR A 662 -0.31 7.32 13.72
N VAL A 663 -0.24 7.31 12.39
CA VAL A 663 -1.05 6.47 11.50
C VAL A 663 -0.11 5.66 10.62
N GLY A 664 -0.19 4.32 10.68
CA GLY A 664 0.54 3.46 9.74
C GLY A 664 -0.11 3.45 8.37
N VAL A 665 0.64 3.84 7.34
CA VAL A 665 0.13 3.97 5.96
C VAL A 665 -0.09 2.59 5.35
N ASN A 666 0.88 1.68 5.47
CA ASN A 666 0.79 0.29 4.97
C ASN A 666 -0.50 -0.41 5.43
N GLN A 667 -0.79 -0.40 6.74
CA GLN A 667 -2.02 -1.03 7.25
C GLN A 667 -3.28 -0.31 6.76
N SER A 668 -3.20 1.02 6.63
CA SER A 668 -4.33 1.84 6.20
C SER A 668 -4.74 1.54 4.77
N VAL A 669 -3.83 1.15 3.87
CA VAL A 669 -4.12 0.87 2.46
C VAL A 669 -4.13 -0.62 2.09
N SER A 670 -4.13 -1.49 3.11
CA SER A 670 -4.14 -2.95 2.94
C SER A 670 -5.43 -3.49 2.34
N MET A 671 -5.39 -4.73 1.86
CA MET A 671 -6.57 -5.47 1.43
C MET A 671 -7.67 -5.50 2.49
N ALA A 672 -7.29 -5.65 3.77
CA ALA A 672 -8.22 -5.70 4.89
C ALA A 672 -8.97 -4.36 5.07
N ALA A 673 -8.44 -3.24 4.57
CA ALA A 673 -9.10 -1.95 4.60
C ALA A 673 -10.18 -1.79 3.52
N VAL A 674 -10.15 -2.62 2.46
CA VAL A 674 -11.04 -2.53 1.28
C VAL A 674 -11.82 -3.83 1.00
N CYS A 675 -12.06 -4.63 2.04
CA CYS A 675 -13.03 -5.73 2.02
C CYS A 675 -13.60 -5.99 3.42
N ASP A 676 -14.79 -6.60 3.48
CA ASP A 676 -15.39 -7.04 4.74
C ASP A 676 -14.99 -8.47 5.10
N GLY A 677 -14.81 -9.34 4.08
CA GLY A 677 -14.29 -10.70 4.21
C GLY A 677 -13.24 -11.06 3.16
N ILE A 678 -12.44 -12.09 3.46
CA ILE A 678 -11.32 -12.54 2.64
C ILE A 678 -11.66 -13.92 2.08
N ALA A 679 -11.74 -14.06 0.77
CA ALA A 679 -12.06 -15.33 0.13
C ALA A 679 -10.86 -16.30 0.12
N ILE A 680 -11.13 -17.60 0.16
CA ILE A 680 -10.17 -18.67 -0.11
C ILE A 680 -10.84 -19.83 -0.85
N HIS A 681 -10.14 -20.41 -1.83
CA HIS A 681 -10.62 -21.55 -2.63
C HIS A 681 -9.68 -22.76 -2.46
N PRO A 682 -9.85 -23.59 -1.41
CA PRO A 682 -8.92 -24.66 -1.09
C PRO A 682 -9.22 -25.94 -1.89
N TYR A 683 -8.96 -25.99 -3.20
CA TYR A 683 -9.25 -27.16 -4.08
C TYR A 683 -8.36 -28.40 -3.87
N ASP A 684 -7.76 -28.55 -2.68
CA ASP A 684 -7.00 -29.75 -2.32
C ASP A 684 -7.96 -30.88 -1.87
N TYR A 685 -7.43 -31.98 -1.34
CA TYR A 685 -8.28 -33.03 -0.76
C TYR A 685 -9.10 -32.51 0.43
N PRO A 686 -10.32 -33.03 0.64
CA PRO A 686 -11.26 -32.52 1.65
C PRO A 686 -10.70 -32.44 3.07
N GLU A 687 -9.86 -33.41 3.46
CA GLU A 687 -9.21 -33.42 4.77
C GLU A 687 -8.25 -32.24 5.00
N TRP A 688 -7.86 -31.52 3.95
CA TRP A 688 -6.95 -30.37 4.01
C TRP A 688 -7.65 -29.02 3.89
N TRP A 689 -8.93 -28.96 3.53
CA TRP A 689 -9.64 -27.68 3.38
C TRP A 689 -9.58 -26.82 4.65
N SER A 690 -9.77 -27.45 5.81
CA SER A 690 -9.67 -26.80 7.12
C SER A 690 -8.25 -26.34 7.47
N TRP A 691 -7.22 -27.01 6.92
CA TRP A 691 -5.84 -26.59 7.08
C TRP A 691 -5.58 -25.27 6.34
N TYR A 692 -5.96 -25.16 5.06
CA TYR A 692 -5.79 -23.92 4.29
C TYR A 692 -6.57 -22.77 4.91
N TYR A 693 -7.82 -23.02 5.31
CA TYR A 693 -8.65 -22.06 6.02
C TYR A 693 -7.97 -21.55 7.30
N SER A 694 -7.54 -22.47 8.17
CA SER A 694 -6.92 -22.12 9.45
C SER A 694 -5.58 -21.40 9.26
N TYR A 695 -4.81 -21.80 8.24
CA TYR A 695 -3.55 -21.13 7.90
C TYR A 695 -3.78 -19.67 7.53
N LEU A 696 -4.76 -19.40 6.65
CA LEU A 696 -5.12 -18.03 6.29
C LEU A 696 -5.66 -17.24 7.48
N CYS A 697 -6.53 -17.83 8.33
CA CYS A 697 -7.00 -17.15 9.54
C CYS A 697 -5.84 -16.73 10.47
N ASN A 698 -4.83 -17.58 10.62
CA ASN A 698 -3.65 -17.27 11.42
C ASN A 698 -2.82 -16.14 10.79
N MET A 699 -2.62 -16.17 9.47
CA MET A 699 -1.93 -15.11 8.74
C MET A 699 -2.66 -13.76 8.84
N VAL A 700 -3.97 -13.75 8.60
CA VAL A 700 -4.84 -12.57 8.75
C VAL A 700 -4.74 -12.00 10.17
N SER A 701 -4.70 -12.87 11.18
CA SER A 701 -4.52 -12.46 12.58
C SER A 701 -3.12 -11.93 12.87
N ALA A 702 -2.07 -12.51 12.28
CA ALA A 702 -0.69 -12.07 12.44
C ALA A 702 -0.44 -10.67 11.86
N HIS A 703 -1.19 -10.29 10.81
CA HIS A 703 -1.22 -8.94 10.25
C HIS A 703 -2.12 -7.95 11.03
N GLY A 704 -2.70 -8.38 12.16
CA GLY A 704 -3.54 -7.53 13.02
C GLY A 704 -5.02 -7.48 12.64
N TYR A 705 -5.46 -8.31 11.68
CA TYR A 705 -6.83 -8.30 11.16
C TYR A 705 -7.65 -9.52 11.58
N GLY A 706 -7.38 -10.10 12.76
CA GLY A 706 -8.08 -11.31 13.23
C GLY A 706 -9.60 -11.16 13.39
N ASN A 707 -10.13 -9.93 13.29
CA ASN A 707 -11.55 -9.64 13.23
C ASN A 707 -12.17 -9.82 11.83
N LYS A 708 -11.37 -9.89 10.76
CA LYS A 708 -11.83 -10.13 9.39
C LYS A 708 -12.17 -11.60 9.21
N GLU A 709 -13.33 -11.85 8.61
CA GLU A 709 -13.77 -13.21 8.33
C GLU A 709 -13.04 -13.76 7.09
N VAL A 710 -12.54 -14.98 7.19
CA VAL A 710 -12.17 -15.79 6.03
C VAL A 710 -13.40 -16.54 5.55
N THR A 711 -13.72 -16.41 4.26
CA THR A 711 -14.91 -16.98 3.63
C THR A 711 -14.48 -17.98 2.57
N VAL A 712 -15.04 -19.19 2.61
CA VAL A 712 -14.81 -20.19 1.57
C VAL A 712 -15.85 -19.96 0.47
N THR A 713 -15.52 -19.11 -0.50
CA THR A 713 -16.43 -18.76 -1.61
C THR A 713 -16.47 -19.82 -2.71
N GLU A 714 -15.57 -20.81 -2.64
CA GLU A 714 -15.58 -21.95 -3.53
C GLU A 714 -14.81 -23.11 -2.90
N ILE A 715 -15.47 -24.26 -2.83
CA ILE A 715 -14.81 -25.56 -2.73
C ILE A 715 -15.34 -26.41 -3.87
N GLY A 716 -14.42 -27.00 -4.61
CA GLY A 716 -14.70 -27.90 -5.71
C GLY A 716 -13.81 -29.13 -5.60
N TRP A 717 -14.09 -30.12 -6.43
CA TRP A 717 -13.42 -31.40 -6.37
C TRP A 717 -12.14 -31.40 -7.21
N PRO A 718 -10.95 -31.80 -6.69
CA PRO A 718 -9.79 -31.96 -7.53
C PRO A 718 -10.00 -33.09 -8.55
N HIS A 719 -9.93 -32.75 -9.84
CA HIS A 719 -10.15 -33.64 -10.98
C HIS A 719 -8.96 -34.58 -11.20
N ALA A 720 -9.16 -35.91 -11.07
CA ALA A 720 -8.28 -36.97 -11.59
C ALA A 720 -8.81 -38.35 -11.18
N GLY A 721 -9.37 -39.16 -12.09
CA GLY A 721 -9.99 -40.50 -11.85
C GLY A 721 -9.42 -41.42 -10.75
N ARG A 722 -9.57 -41.03 -9.48
CA ARG A 722 -9.05 -41.66 -8.26
C ARG A 722 -10.22 -42.09 -7.37
N VAL A 723 -9.98 -43.06 -6.50
CA VAL A 723 -11.04 -43.66 -5.65
C VAL A 723 -11.56 -42.69 -4.59
N GLU A 724 -10.71 -41.77 -4.14
CA GLU A 724 -11.03 -40.64 -3.28
C GLU A 724 -12.08 -39.72 -3.91
N PHE A 725 -12.25 -39.78 -5.24
CA PHE A 725 -13.19 -39.00 -6.03
C PHE A 725 -14.40 -39.80 -6.51
N SER A 726 -14.67 -40.95 -5.87
CA SER A 726 -15.90 -41.71 -6.07
C SER A 726 -17.11 -40.98 -5.47
N VAL A 727 -18.31 -41.46 -5.80
CA VAL A 727 -19.58 -41.04 -5.17
C VAL A 727 -19.51 -41.05 -3.64
N GLU A 728 -18.85 -42.05 -3.04
CA GLU A 728 -18.66 -42.12 -1.60
C GLU A 728 -17.62 -41.10 -1.10
N GLY A 729 -16.60 -40.82 -1.90
CA GLY A 729 -15.64 -39.74 -1.65
C GLY A 729 -16.32 -38.38 -1.56
N GLN A 730 -17.17 -38.04 -2.54
CA GLN A 730 -17.96 -36.81 -2.55
C GLN A 730 -18.87 -36.71 -1.34
N ARG A 731 -19.58 -37.81 -1.01
CA ARG A 731 -20.39 -37.87 0.22
C ARG A 731 -19.55 -37.54 1.46
N ARG A 732 -18.36 -38.14 1.60
CA ARG A 732 -17.49 -37.89 2.76
C ARG A 732 -17.00 -36.44 2.84
N ALA A 733 -16.76 -35.80 1.71
CA ALA A 733 -16.29 -34.42 1.66
C ALA A 733 -17.36 -33.40 2.04
N ILE A 734 -18.56 -33.57 1.50
CA ILE A 734 -19.70 -32.75 1.91
C ILE A 734 -20.10 -33.11 3.34
N GLY A 735 -19.82 -34.32 3.82
CA GLY A 735 -20.02 -34.75 5.20
C GLY A 735 -19.01 -34.18 6.20
N GLU A 736 -18.52 -35.03 7.10
CA GLU A 736 -17.73 -34.61 8.27
C GLU A 736 -16.28 -34.23 7.95
N VAL A 737 -15.72 -34.67 6.81
CA VAL A 737 -14.29 -34.49 6.51
C VAL A 737 -14.00 -33.10 5.94
N GLY A 738 -14.72 -32.69 4.89
CA GLY A 738 -14.50 -31.41 4.23
C GLY A 738 -15.31 -30.29 4.88
N VAL A 739 -16.60 -30.19 4.54
CA VAL A 739 -17.51 -29.15 5.07
C VAL A 739 -17.58 -29.19 6.59
N GLY A 740 -17.70 -30.38 7.19
CA GLY A 740 -17.66 -30.53 8.64
C GLY A 740 -16.34 -30.10 9.26
N GLY A 741 -15.21 -30.39 8.60
CA GLY A 741 -13.89 -29.93 9.01
C GLY A 741 -13.75 -28.41 8.97
N LEU A 742 -14.29 -27.76 7.93
CA LEU A 742 -14.33 -26.30 7.81
C LEU A 742 -15.17 -25.66 8.93
N PHE A 743 -16.39 -26.16 9.18
CA PHE A 743 -17.20 -25.68 10.31
C PHE A 743 -16.50 -25.92 11.66
N GLY A 744 -15.84 -27.07 11.82
CA GLY A 744 -15.05 -27.39 13.02
C GLY A 744 -13.86 -26.45 13.24
N ALA A 745 -13.27 -25.93 12.16
CA ALA A 745 -12.23 -24.90 12.21
C ALA A 745 -12.78 -23.48 12.43
N GLY A 746 -14.11 -23.32 12.51
CA GLY A 746 -14.77 -22.02 12.74
C GLY A 746 -15.15 -21.27 11.47
N CYS A 747 -15.06 -21.88 10.28
CA CYS A 747 -15.55 -21.29 9.04
C CYS A 747 -17.07 -21.05 9.14
N LYS A 748 -17.53 -19.85 8.78
CA LYS A 748 -18.95 -19.50 8.85
C LYS A 748 -19.67 -19.66 7.52
N LYS A 749 -19.00 -19.42 6.39
CA LYS A 749 -19.62 -19.33 5.08
C LYS A 749 -18.85 -20.17 4.06
N ILE A 750 -19.54 -21.13 3.46
CA ILE A 750 -18.98 -22.12 2.53
C ILE A 750 -19.86 -22.20 1.29
N TRP A 751 -19.29 -22.05 0.10
CA TRP A 751 -19.98 -22.31 -1.17
C TRP A 751 -19.36 -23.51 -1.88
N ILE A 752 -20.22 -24.46 -2.26
CA ILE A 752 -19.84 -25.68 -2.95
C ILE A 752 -20.02 -25.47 -4.45
N TYR A 753 -18.95 -25.68 -5.19
CA TYR A 753 -18.90 -25.61 -6.65
C TYR A 753 -19.53 -26.85 -7.29
N GLU A 754 -20.26 -26.60 -8.37
CA GLU A 754 -20.90 -27.57 -9.27
C GLU A 754 -21.98 -28.40 -8.58
N ASP A 755 -23.21 -27.87 -8.64
CA ASP A 755 -24.40 -28.52 -8.09
C ASP A 755 -24.88 -29.68 -8.95
N VAL A 756 -24.79 -29.55 -10.28
CA VAL A 756 -25.24 -30.53 -11.26
C VAL A 756 -24.09 -30.92 -12.19
N ASP A 757 -23.95 -32.21 -12.45
CA ASP A 757 -22.92 -32.73 -13.35
C ASP A 757 -23.01 -32.24 -14.80
N ASP A 758 -21.83 -32.18 -15.42
CA ASP A 758 -21.64 -32.10 -16.87
C ASP A 758 -22.39 -33.21 -17.64
N PRO A 759 -22.76 -32.95 -18.92
CA PRO A 759 -23.34 -33.95 -19.78
C PRO A 759 -22.48 -35.23 -19.87
N PRO A 760 -23.09 -36.43 -19.88
CA PRO A 760 -22.36 -37.67 -20.07
C PRO A 760 -21.47 -37.65 -21.32
N GLY A 761 -20.19 -37.91 -21.12
CA GLY A 761 -19.13 -37.94 -22.14
C GLY A 761 -18.55 -36.56 -22.47
N GLN A 762 -18.95 -35.50 -21.78
CA GLN A 762 -18.44 -34.14 -21.99
C GLN A 762 -17.53 -33.65 -20.86
N SER A 763 -17.61 -34.24 -19.67
CA SER A 763 -16.59 -34.04 -18.64
C SER A 763 -15.22 -34.45 -19.21
N TRP A 764 -14.26 -33.52 -19.17
CA TRP A 764 -12.92 -33.69 -19.75
C TRP A 764 -12.04 -34.66 -18.95
N ASP A 765 -12.41 -34.96 -17.70
CA ASP A 765 -11.74 -35.92 -16.81
C ASP A 765 -12.58 -37.18 -16.51
N GLU A 766 -13.75 -37.31 -17.15
CA GLU A 766 -14.75 -38.37 -16.97
C GLU A 766 -15.31 -38.49 -15.54
N ALA A 767 -15.07 -37.51 -14.68
CA ALA A 767 -15.57 -37.49 -13.32
C ALA A 767 -16.85 -36.66 -13.22
N TYR A 768 -17.92 -37.29 -12.73
CA TYR A 768 -19.25 -36.71 -12.53
C TYR A 768 -19.40 -36.47 -11.02
N ASN A 769 -19.06 -35.25 -10.59
CA ASN A 769 -18.87 -34.87 -9.19
C ASN A 769 -19.92 -33.93 -8.57
N GLY A 770 -21.07 -33.76 -9.21
CA GLY A 770 -22.17 -32.93 -8.72
C GLY A 770 -22.89 -33.50 -7.50
N LEU A 771 -23.64 -32.63 -6.82
CA LEU A 771 -24.63 -33.07 -5.82
C LEU A 771 -25.82 -33.78 -6.49
N PHE A 772 -26.02 -33.50 -7.77
CA PHE A 772 -26.98 -34.13 -8.65
C PHE A 772 -26.27 -34.63 -9.92
N ASP A 773 -26.73 -35.74 -10.46
CA ASP A 773 -26.31 -36.16 -11.79
C ASP A 773 -26.84 -35.20 -12.86
N TYR A 774 -26.35 -35.32 -14.10
CA TYR A 774 -26.73 -34.47 -15.23
C TYR A 774 -28.25 -34.37 -15.45
N TYR A 775 -29.01 -35.41 -15.06
CA TYR A 775 -30.45 -35.49 -15.21
C TYR A 775 -31.21 -34.92 -14.00
N GLY A 776 -30.50 -34.39 -13.01
CA GLY A 776 -31.06 -33.83 -11.78
C GLY A 776 -31.43 -34.88 -10.73
N ASN A 777 -30.95 -36.12 -10.84
CA ASN A 777 -31.17 -37.11 -9.79
C ASN A 777 -30.21 -36.85 -8.63
N PRO A 778 -30.69 -36.82 -7.38
CA PRO A 778 -29.83 -36.55 -6.22
C PRO A 778 -28.80 -37.68 -6.02
N MET A 779 -27.56 -37.28 -5.78
CA MET A 779 -26.46 -38.19 -5.42
C MET A 779 -26.27 -38.24 -3.89
N PRO A 780 -25.59 -39.25 -3.33
CA PRO A 780 -25.39 -39.39 -1.88
C PRO A 780 -24.83 -38.13 -1.17
N ALA A 781 -24.00 -37.33 -1.83
CA ALA A 781 -23.48 -36.09 -1.28
C ALA A 781 -24.57 -35.04 -0.99
N TRP A 782 -25.69 -35.06 -1.73
CA TRP A 782 -26.85 -34.21 -1.48
C TRP A 782 -27.49 -34.46 -0.10
N ASP A 783 -27.48 -35.70 0.39
CA ASP A 783 -28.01 -36.01 1.71
C ASP A 783 -27.16 -35.38 2.83
N GLU A 784 -25.84 -35.32 2.65
CA GLU A 784 -24.94 -34.61 3.58
C GLU A 784 -25.12 -33.09 3.50
N TYR A 785 -25.30 -32.53 2.31
CA TYR A 785 -25.63 -31.10 2.16
C TYR A 785 -26.89 -30.74 2.94
N LYS A 786 -27.98 -31.52 2.77
CA LYS A 786 -29.23 -31.30 3.53
C LYS A 786 -29.02 -31.42 5.03
N LYS A 787 -28.19 -32.38 5.48
CA LYS A 787 -27.84 -32.55 6.89
C LYS A 787 -27.17 -31.28 7.44
N TRP A 788 -26.20 -30.70 6.74
CA TRP A 788 -25.59 -29.42 7.15
C TRP A 788 -26.57 -28.26 7.10
N GLN A 789 -27.31 -28.12 6.00
CA GLN A 789 -28.28 -27.05 5.83
C GLN A 789 -29.35 -27.04 6.94
N SER A 790 -29.75 -28.22 7.44
CA SER A 790 -30.70 -28.37 8.54
C SER A 790 -30.17 -27.95 9.92
N GLN A 791 -28.84 -27.91 10.08
CA GLN A 791 -28.17 -27.48 11.32
C GLN A 791 -27.91 -25.97 11.35
N LEU A 792 -27.95 -25.31 10.19
CA LEU A 792 -27.73 -23.88 10.08
C LEU A 792 -29.01 -23.08 10.33
N PRO A 793 -28.89 -21.85 10.86
CA PRO A 793 -30.04 -20.97 11.03
C PRO A 793 -30.76 -20.71 9.71
N ASP A 794 -32.09 -20.57 9.81
CA ASP A 794 -32.92 -20.09 8.72
C ASP A 794 -33.11 -18.58 8.87
N TYR A 795 -32.57 -17.82 7.91
CA TYR A 795 -32.65 -16.35 7.90
C TYR A 795 -33.91 -15.84 7.19
N GLY A 796 -34.78 -16.75 6.73
CA GLY A 796 -35.98 -16.43 5.97
C GLY A 796 -35.67 -16.17 4.51
N ASN A 797 -36.63 -16.53 3.65
CA ASN A 797 -36.48 -16.38 2.22
C ASN A 797 -36.43 -14.89 1.83
N LEU A 798 -35.57 -14.59 0.86
CA LEU A 798 -35.60 -13.37 0.08
C LEU A 798 -36.93 -13.24 -0.70
N PRO A 799 -37.25 -12.06 -1.24
CA PRO A 799 -38.45 -11.87 -2.08
C PRO A 799 -38.52 -12.91 -3.19
N GLY A 800 -39.72 -13.39 -3.54
CA GLY A 800 -39.86 -14.46 -4.55
C GLY A 800 -39.49 -14.05 -5.99
N ASN A 801 -39.29 -12.77 -6.24
CA ASN A 801 -38.89 -12.17 -7.51
C ASN A 801 -38.26 -10.80 -7.27
N LEU A 802 -37.51 -10.31 -8.25
CA LEU A 802 -37.02 -8.94 -8.25
C LEU A 802 -38.20 -7.94 -8.29
N PRO A 803 -38.11 -6.81 -7.56
CA PRO A 803 -39.07 -5.72 -7.69
C PRO A 803 -39.02 -5.12 -9.11
N TRP A 804 -40.19 -4.77 -9.65
CA TRP A 804 -40.35 -4.18 -10.99
C TRP A 804 -39.97 -2.70 -11.02
#